data_AF-A0A6A4WAV0-F1
#
_entry.id   AF-A0A6A4WAV0-F1
#
_cell.length_a   1.000
_cell.length_b   1.000
_cell.length_c   1.000
_cell.angle_alpha   90.00
_cell.angle_beta   90.00
_cell.angle_gamma   90.00
#
_symmetry.space_group_name_H-M   'P 1'
#
loop_
_entity.id
_entity.type
_entity.pdbx_description
1 polymer ?
#
loop_
_entity_poly.entity_id
_entity_poly.type
_entity_poly.pdbx_seq_one_letter_code
_entity_poly.pdbx_strand_id
1 'polypeptide(L)'
;MSFARHERPRSGQQQTARQLPDVCNDYNRKGRCTRSWSSCHELHLCTYFLQNRCTDERCNKAHALETPRNILLLEGLGWQGSDDMALALDILRRRARGQATSICVMYNEGICNVPSCGRLHICYRRVADTCPLDDCGLSHDLQDGGHNADLLASAGLTDTPVTELLRRLQEQVRRRPPQPALCRAYVIQGCQGYCLRLHYCEAFLYSRCRFGDRCSNSHSLKESHNRRVLTFFDWTEEQVLEELRKEGVGRSASRPARARTPTERDDEEERFDRQHLCEGSQRGPSAETPFKRIDSAKEVANHIASMQTPVKELKDKDQQRETKVKAEEENKKKKIAELTEKVQSSEKIMSITQQRNADYQRQIASMQALVKELKDKDQQRETKVKAEEENKKKKIAELTEKVQSSEKIMSITQQRNADYQRQIASMQTLVKELKDKDQQRETEVKAEEENKKKNIAELTEKVQSSEKIMSIIQQRNADYQRQIASMQTLVKELKNKDQQRETKVKAEEENKKKNIAELTEKVQSSEKIMSITQQRNADYQRQIAIMQTLVKELKDKDQQRETEVKAEEENKKKKIAELTEKVQSSEKIMAITQERNADYQRQIASMQTLVKELKDKDQQRETEVKAEEENKKKKIAELTEKVQSSEKIMAITQQRNADYQRQIASMQTLVKELKDKDEQRETKVKAEEENKKKKIAELTEKVQSSEKIMSITQQRNADYQRQIASMQTLVKELKDKDQQRETKVKAEEENKKKKIAELTEKPWRRAAAQSRFVTVSRMSIF
;
A
#
# COMPACT_ATOMS: atom_id res chain seq x y z
N MET A 1 46.32 30.61 31.72
CA MET A 1 45.19 30.20 30.85
C MET A 1 43.97 30.04 31.74
N SER A 2 42.94 30.84 31.47
CA SER A 2 41.80 31.09 32.35
C SER A 2 40.85 29.89 32.41
N PHE A 3 40.46 29.46 33.62
CA PHE A 3 39.43 28.44 33.83
C PHE A 3 38.05 29.06 33.67
N ALA A 4 37.32 28.64 32.63
CA ALA A 4 35.92 29.01 32.42
C ALA A 4 35.02 28.19 33.37
N ARG A 5 34.26 28.89 34.22
CA ARG A 5 33.16 28.31 35.01
C ARG A 5 32.11 27.74 34.06
N HIS A 6 31.69 26.49 34.27
CA HIS A 6 30.51 25.92 33.62
C HIS A 6 29.26 26.21 34.45
N GLU A 7 28.30 26.87 33.80
CA GLU A 7 26.98 27.21 34.34
C GLU A 7 26.14 25.95 34.56
N ARG A 8 25.33 25.95 35.63
CA ARG A 8 24.33 24.91 35.89
C ARG A 8 23.20 24.97 34.86
N PRO A 9 22.69 23.84 34.33
CA PRO A 9 21.52 23.86 33.46
C PRO A 9 20.26 24.20 34.26
N ARG A 10 19.43 25.09 33.70
CA ARG A 10 18.13 25.51 34.21
C ARG A 10 17.15 24.32 34.24
N SER A 11 16.48 24.18 35.38
CA SER A 11 15.32 23.32 35.59
C SER A 11 14.20 23.64 34.60
N GLY A 12 13.83 22.69 33.74
CA GLY A 12 12.66 22.86 32.86
C GLY A 12 12.62 22.06 31.56
N GLN A 13 13.48 21.07 31.33
CA GLN A 13 13.34 20.16 30.18
C GLN A 13 12.71 18.83 30.61
N GLN A 14 11.58 18.52 29.99
CA GLN A 14 10.87 17.25 30.08
C GLN A 14 11.86 16.10 29.90
N GLN A 15 11.95 15.22 30.91
CA GLN A 15 12.81 14.04 30.89
C GLN A 15 12.32 13.09 29.80
N THR A 16 13.03 13.04 28.69
CA THR A 16 13.03 11.87 27.80
C THR A 16 13.57 10.69 28.63
N ALA A 17 12.94 9.52 28.54
CA ALA A 17 13.38 8.33 29.27
C ALA A 17 14.87 8.07 29.00
N ARG A 18 15.69 7.97 30.06
CA ARG A 18 17.14 7.70 29.96
C ARG A 18 17.34 6.41 29.14
N GLN A 19 17.86 6.51 27.91
CA GLN A 19 18.10 5.34 27.06
C GLN A 19 19.50 4.76 27.30
N LEU A 20 19.58 3.44 27.45
CA LEU A 20 20.84 2.69 27.59
C LEU A 20 21.38 2.26 26.21
N PRO A 21 22.67 2.51 25.92
CA PRO A 21 23.31 2.03 24.71
C PRO A 21 23.28 0.50 24.59
N ASP A 22 23.32 0.00 23.35
CA ASP A 22 23.47 -1.43 23.09
C ASP A 22 24.88 -1.93 23.36
N VAL A 23 25.00 -3.25 23.50
CA VAL A 23 26.29 -3.94 23.67
C VAL A 23 26.97 -4.10 22.32
N CYS A 24 28.25 -3.77 22.25
CA CYS A 24 29.03 -3.79 21.02
C CYS A 24 29.19 -5.21 20.45
N ASN A 25 28.71 -5.42 19.22
CA ASN A 25 28.80 -6.70 18.53
C ASN A 25 30.24 -7.03 18.11
N ASP A 26 31.03 -6.04 17.66
CA ASP A 26 32.42 -6.28 17.24
C ASP A 26 33.28 -6.74 18.42
N TYR A 27 33.10 -6.09 19.58
CA TYR A 27 33.72 -6.50 20.84
C TYR A 27 33.32 -7.92 21.24
N ASN A 28 32.01 -8.24 21.17
CA ASN A 28 31.53 -9.58 21.53
C ASN A 28 31.93 -10.66 20.53
N ARG A 29 32.18 -10.33 19.26
CA ARG A 29 32.63 -11.30 18.26
C ARG A 29 34.13 -11.59 18.33
N LYS A 30 34.97 -10.57 18.56
CA LYS A 30 36.44 -10.69 18.43
C LYS A 30 37.19 -10.58 19.76
N GLY A 31 36.51 -10.27 20.86
CA GLY A 31 37.14 -9.93 22.15
C GLY A 31 37.81 -8.54 22.16
N ARG A 32 37.74 -7.80 21.04
CA ARG A 32 38.26 -6.44 20.89
C ARG A 32 37.41 -5.66 19.91
N CYS A 33 37.25 -4.36 20.15
CA CYS A 33 36.57 -3.47 19.22
C CYS A 33 37.61 -2.80 18.32
N THR A 34 37.37 -2.79 17.00
CA THR A 34 38.28 -2.16 16.02
C THR A 34 38.02 -0.66 15.84
N ARG A 35 36.94 -0.14 16.44
CA ARG A 35 36.62 1.29 16.45
C ARG A 35 37.49 1.99 17.51
N SER A 36 37.94 3.21 17.20
CA SER A 36 38.71 4.04 18.13
C SER A 36 37.89 4.36 19.39
N TRP A 37 38.57 4.74 20.48
CA TRP A 37 37.92 4.98 21.77
C TRP A 37 36.74 5.97 21.68
N SER A 38 36.87 7.01 20.84
CA SER A 38 35.89 8.07 20.61
C SER A 38 34.82 7.76 19.55
N SER A 39 34.94 6.68 18.76
CA SER A 39 34.04 6.41 17.62
C SER A 39 33.06 5.24 17.84
N CYS A 40 33.18 4.52 18.95
CA CYS A 40 32.22 3.48 19.32
C CYS A 40 31.34 3.98 20.48
N HIS A 41 30.02 4.00 20.26
CA HIS A 41 29.01 4.46 21.22
C HIS A 41 28.21 3.28 21.80
N GLU A 42 28.81 2.09 21.83
CA GLU A 42 28.23 0.85 22.33
C GLU A 42 29.02 0.35 23.55
N LEU A 43 28.34 -0.35 24.45
CA LEU A 43 28.92 -0.91 25.68
C LEU A 43 29.82 -2.10 25.37
N HIS A 44 31.01 -2.11 25.96
CA HIS A 44 31.91 -3.26 25.89
C HIS A 44 31.64 -4.14 27.11
N LEU A 45 30.77 -5.12 26.93
CA LEU A 45 30.35 -6.09 27.94
C LEU A 45 30.20 -7.47 27.30
N CYS A 46 30.46 -8.52 28.07
CA CYS A 46 30.22 -9.89 27.63
C CYS A 46 28.72 -10.19 27.57
N THR A 47 28.20 -10.54 26.38
CA THR A 47 26.78 -10.89 26.23
C THR A 47 26.43 -12.17 27.00
N TYR A 48 27.33 -13.14 27.05
CA TYR A 48 27.14 -14.38 27.81
C TYR A 48 27.12 -14.13 29.32
N PHE A 49 27.91 -13.18 29.83
CA PHE A 49 27.84 -12.76 31.22
C PHE A 49 26.48 -12.14 31.56
N LEU A 50 25.96 -11.25 30.69
CA LEU A 50 24.63 -10.66 30.88
C LEU A 50 23.49 -11.70 30.85
N GLN A 51 23.72 -12.86 30.22
CA GLN A 51 22.80 -13.99 30.16
C GLN A 51 23.00 -15.03 31.28
N ASN A 52 23.99 -14.84 32.17
CA ASN A 52 24.43 -15.84 33.14
C ASN A 52 24.88 -17.18 32.50
N ARG A 53 25.45 -17.13 31.29
CA ARG A 53 25.90 -18.29 30.48
C ARG A 53 27.41 -18.30 30.21
N CYS A 54 28.17 -17.35 30.75
CA CYS A 54 29.62 -17.35 30.57
C CYS A 54 30.26 -18.35 31.55
N THR A 55 30.90 -19.38 31.01
CA THR A 55 31.57 -20.44 31.78
C THR A 55 33.09 -20.26 31.85
N ASP A 56 33.61 -19.20 31.23
CA ASP A 56 35.05 -18.96 31.14
C ASP A 56 35.52 -18.08 32.31
N GLU A 57 36.30 -18.68 33.22
CA GLU A 57 36.92 -17.97 34.35
C GLU A 57 37.88 -16.86 33.89
N ARG A 58 38.38 -16.93 32.65
CA ARG A 58 39.27 -15.93 32.03
C ARG A 58 38.68 -15.36 30.75
N CYS A 59 37.39 -15.04 30.76
CA CYS A 59 36.74 -14.42 29.62
C CYS A 59 37.47 -13.13 29.21
N ASN A 60 37.83 -13.02 27.93
CA ASN A 60 38.49 -11.83 27.37
C ASN A 60 37.54 -10.62 27.17
N LYS A 61 36.33 -10.68 27.75
CA LYS A 61 35.29 -9.67 27.66
C LYS A 61 34.94 -9.18 29.06
N ALA A 62 34.54 -7.92 29.18
CA ALA A 62 34.21 -7.33 30.47
C ALA A 62 32.97 -7.99 31.10
N HIS A 63 33.11 -8.41 32.36
CA HIS A 63 32.02 -8.90 33.23
C HIS A 63 31.59 -7.84 34.25
N ALA A 64 32.13 -6.62 34.16
CA ALA A 64 31.73 -5.50 34.99
C ALA A 64 31.22 -4.38 34.08
N LEU A 65 30.11 -3.74 34.47
CA LEU A 65 29.62 -2.56 33.77
C LEU A 65 30.59 -1.39 33.95
N GLU A 66 31.24 -1.29 35.12
CA GLU A 66 32.14 -0.21 35.51
C GLU A 66 33.55 -0.30 34.87
N THR A 67 33.62 -0.51 33.55
CA THR A 67 34.88 -0.30 32.84
C THR A 67 35.09 1.20 32.59
N PRO A 68 36.33 1.72 32.56
CA PRO A 68 36.59 3.14 32.29
C PRO A 68 35.91 3.65 31.01
N ARG A 69 35.76 2.77 30.02
CA ARG A 69 35.06 3.07 28.77
C ARG A 69 33.55 3.24 28.96
N ASN A 70 32.92 2.26 29.60
CA ASN A 70 31.46 2.22 29.75
C ASN A 70 31.01 3.35 30.69
N ILE A 71 31.79 3.67 31.72
CA ILE A 71 31.53 4.79 32.63
C ILE A 71 31.45 6.09 31.84
N LEU A 72 32.46 6.42 31.03
CA LEU A 72 32.44 7.66 30.22
C LEU A 72 31.23 7.74 29.27
N LEU A 73 30.84 6.60 28.68
CA LEU A 73 29.68 6.54 27.80
C LEU A 73 28.36 6.74 28.57
N LEU A 74 28.24 6.14 29.75
CA LEU A 74 27.04 6.15 30.58
C LEU A 74 26.87 7.48 31.32
N GLU A 75 27.95 8.07 31.82
CA GLU A 75 27.96 9.41 32.44
C GLU A 75 27.51 10.48 31.45
N GLY A 76 27.95 10.40 30.19
CA GLY A 76 27.50 11.28 29.11
C GLY A 76 26.01 11.15 28.77
N LEU A 77 25.35 10.08 29.23
CA LEU A 77 23.92 9.81 29.07
C LEU A 77 23.13 9.99 30.37
N GLY A 78 23.77 10.52 31.42
CA GLY A 78 23.14 10.79 32.71
C GLY A 78 22.93 9.57 33.60
N TRP A 79 23.67 8.48 33.38
CA TRP A 79 23.73 7.32 34.28
C TRP A 79 24.97 7.46 35.19
N GLN A 80 24.76 7.92 36.43
CA GLN A 80 25.85 8.31 37.33
C GLN A 80 25.67 7.69 38.72
N GLY A 81 26.76 7.16 39.28
CA GLY A 81 26.75 6.54 40.61
C GLY A 81 26.43 5.04 40.62
N SER A 82 26.61 4.41 41.78
CA SER A 82 26.47 2.96 41.96
C SER A 82 25.06 2.44 41.67
N ASP A 83 24.04 3.19 42.10
CA ASP A 83 22.64 2.77 41.97
C ASP A 83 22.17 2.80 40.51
N ASP A 84 22.58 3.82 39.76
CA ASP A 84 22.34 3.92 38.31
C ASP A 84 23.07 2.80 37.55
N MET A 85 24.29 2.43 37.96
CA MET A 85 25.04 1.32 37.36
C MET A 85 24.38 -0.03 37.66
N ALA A 86 23.90 -0.25 38.89
CA ALA A 86 23.17 -1.45 39.26
C ALA A 86 21.85 -1.57 38.46
N LEU A 87 21.11 -0.48 38.33
CA LEU A 87 19.89 -0.41 37.52
C LEU A 87 20.19 -0.63 36.03
N ALA A 88 21.24 -0.01 35.49
CA ALA A 88 21.67 -0.20 34.11
C ALA A 88 22.05 -1.66 33.83
N LEU A 89 22.81 -2.28 34.74
CA LEU A 89 23.19 -3.68 34.63
C LEU A 89 21.97 -4.61 34.69
N ASP A 90 20.99 -4.31 35.55
CA ASP A 90 19.74 -5.06 35.61
C ASP A 90 18.91 -4.91 34.32
N ILE A 91 18.78 -3.70 33.78
CA ILE A 91 18.12 -3.46 32.47
C ILE A 91 18.84 -4.22 31.35
N LEU A 92 20.17 -4.21 31.32
CA LEU A 92 20.98 -4.93 30.34
C LEU A 92 20.83 -6.44 30.48
N ARG A 93 20.80 -6.98 31.71
CA ARG A 93 20.53 -8.40 31.98
C ARG A 93 19.11 -8.80 31.58
N ARG A 94 18.10 -7.94 31.80
CA ARG A 94 16.73 -8.18 31.31
C ARG A 94 16.69 -8.19 29.77
N ARG A 95 17.38 -7.26 29.10
CA ARG A 95 17.50 -7.22 27.63
C ARG A 95 18.21 -8.48 27.09
N ALA A 96 19.29 -8.90 27.73
CA ALA A 96 20.09 -10.06 27.33
C ALA A 96 19.34 -11.39 27.55
N ARG A 97 18.58 -11.52 28.66
CA ARG A 97 17.66 -12.65 28.91
C ARG A 97 16.49 -12.67 27.92
N GLY A 98 16.00 -11.50 27.50
CA GLY A 98 15.04 -11.38 26.40
C GLY A 98 15.60 -11.95 25.09
N GLN A 99 16.87 -11.69 24.76
CA GLN A 99 17.52 -12.27 23.57
C GLN A 99 17.72 -13.79 23.66
N ALA A 100 17.82 -14.36 24.86
CA ALA A 100 17.97 -15.81 25.08
C ALA A 100 16.68 -16.60 24.82
N THR A 101 15.52 -15.93 24.75
CA THR A 101 14.21 -16.52 24.48
C THR A 101 13.62 -15.91 23.22
N SER A 102 14.33 -16.02 22.10
CA SER A 102 13.81 -15.58 20.79
C SER A 102 13.17 -16.75 20.04
N ILE A 103 12.25 -16.42 19.13
CA ILE A 103 11.56 -17.42 18.31
C ILE A 103 12.55 -18.02 17.29
N CYS A 104 12.54 -19.35 17.18
CA CYS A 104 13.32 -20.07 16.19
C CYS A 104 12.66 -19.94 14.82
N VAL A 105 13.27 -19.16 13.93
CA VAL A 105 12.82 -19.04 12.54
C VAL A 105 12.91 -20.39 11.81
N MET A 106 14.01 -21.13 12.01
CA MET A 106 14.22 -22.45 11.38
C MET A 106 13.15 -23.47 11.78
N TYR A 107 12.59 -23.36 12.98
CA TYR A 107 11.50 -24.21 13.44
C TYR A 107 10.18 -23.86 12.75
N ASN A 108 9.91 -22.56 12.62
CA ASN A 108 8.75 -22.07 11.86
C ASN A 108 8.85 -22.39 10.36
N GLU A 109 10.06 -22.69 9.87
CA GLU A 109 10.34 -23.20 8.53
C GLU A 109 10.23 -24.73 8.42
N GLY A 110 10.02 -25.44 9.54
CA GLY A 110 9.92 -26.90 9.56
C GLY A 110 11.26 -27.63 9.36
N ILE A 111 12.40 -26.95 9.51
CA ILE A 111 13.74 -27.48 9.20
C ILE A 111 14.72 -27.42 10.38
N CYS A 112 14.25 -27.07 11.58
CA CYS A 112 15.12 -27.04 12.76
C CYS A 112 15.40 -28.46 13.26
N ASN A 113 16.54 -29.00 12.84
CA ASN A 113 17.05 -30.30 13.31
C ASN A 113 18.27 -30.14 14.24
N VAL A 114 18.52 -28.92 14.73
CA VAL A 114 19.67 -28.64 15.60
C VAL A 114 19.36 -29.16 17.00
N PRO A 115 20.09 -30.17 17.51
CA PRO A 115 19.78 -30.80 18.81
C PRO A 115 19.92 -29.84 20.00
N SER A 116 20.66 -28.76 19.83
CA SER A 116 20.92 -27.71 20.83
C SER A 116 20.51 -26.33 20.31
N CYS A 117 19.36 -26.22 19.66
CA CYS A 117 18.88 -24.95 19.11
C CYS A 117 18.71 -23.89 20.23
N GLY A 118 19.44 -22.78 20.17
CA GLY A 118 19.37 -21.74 21.22
C GLY A 118 18.10 -20.87 21.22
N ARG A 119 17.00 -21.31 20.58
CA ARG A 119 15.78 -20.52 20.33
C ARG A 119 14.52 -21.35 20.51
N LEU A 120 13.43 -20.70 20.92
CA LEU A 120 12.16 -21.33 21.23
C LEU A 120 11.46 -21.83 19.95
N HIS A 121 11.03 -23.09 20.00
CA HIS A 121 10.23 -23.75 18.96
C HIS A 121 8.76 -23.48 19.21
N ILE A 122 8.32 -22.27 18.85
CA ILE A 122 6.92 -21.85 18.92
C ILE A 122 6.52 -21.18 17.61
N CYS A 123 5.26 -21.32 17.22
CA CYS A 123 4.67 -20.64 16.08
C CYS A 123 4.79 -19.10 16.24
N TYR A 124 5.42 -18.47 15.26
CA TYR A 124 5.55 -17.03 15.17
C TYR A 124 4.19 -16.34 15.13
N ARG A 125 3.25 -16.86 14.32
CA ARG A 125 1.89 -16.31 14.21
C ARG A 125 1.11 -16.42 15.52
N ARG A 126 1.38 -17.46 16.33
CA ARG A 126 0.81 -17.59 17.68
C ARG A 126 1.30 -16.47 18.59
N VAL A 127 2.60 -16.18 18.55
CA VAL A 127 3.16 -15.07 19.32
C VAL A 127 2.68 -13.72 18.78
N ALA A 128 2.52 -13.57 17.46
CA ALA A 128 2.01 -12.36 16.83
C ALA A 128 0.48 -12.16 16.98
N ASP A 129 -0.23 -13.13 17.57
CA ASP A 129 -1.70 -13.15 17.71
C ASP A 129 -2.46 -13.15 16.37
N THR A 130 -1.87 -13.77 15.34
CA THR A 130 -2.40 -13.86 13.97
C THR A 130 -2.59 -15.31 13.48
N CYS A 131 -2.49 -16.28 14.38
CA CYS A 131 -2.59 -17.70 14.00
C CYS A 131 -4.06 -18.16 13.89
N PRO A 132 -4.47 -18.79 12.78
CA PRO A 132 -5.84 -19.27 12.59
C PRO A 132 -6.21 -20.56 13.36
N LEU A 133 -5.30 -21.09 14.19
CA LEU A 133 -5.48 -22.18 15.19
C LEU A 133 -5.90 -23.59 14.68
N ASP A 134 -6.67 -23.74 13.61
CA ASP A 134 -7.28 -25.03 13.26
C ASP A 134 -6.36 -26.02 12.50
N ASP A 135 -5.23 -25.58 11.92
CA ASP A 135 -4.33 -26.44 11.11
C ASP A 135 -2.84 -25.98 11.06
N CYS A 136 -2.36 -25.24 12.07
CA CYS A 136 -1.07 -24.53 11.98
C CYS A 136 0.18 -25.42 11.78
N GLY A 137 0.15 -26.70 12.19
CA GLY A 137 1.29 -27.63 12.06
C GLY A 137 2.56 -27.25 12.85
N LEU A 138 2.51 -26.19 13.66
CA LEU A 138 3.58 -25.69 14.53
C LEU A 138 3.09 -25.62 15.97
N SER A 139 4.00 -25.77 16.92
CA SER A 139 3.67 -25.70 18.34
C SER A 139 3.13 -24.32 18.77
N HIS A 140 2.07 -24.33 19.58
CA HIS A 140 1.49 -23.15 20.21
C HIS A 140 1.75 -23.06 21.71
N ASP A 141 2.42 -24.07 22.27
CA ASP A 141 2.77 -24.12 23.68
C ASP A 141 4.25 -23.74 23.86
N LEU A 142 4.50 -22.76 24.74
CA LEU A 142 5.84 -22.27 25.05
C LEU A 142 6.67 -23.30 25.81
N GLN A 143 6.02 -24.28 26.42
CA GLN A 143 6.66 -25.38 27.14
C GLN A 143 6.61 -26.69 26.35
N ASP A 144 6.23 -26.63 25.07
CA ASP A 144 6.12 -27.82 24.24
C ASP A 144 7.46 -28.51 24.01
N GLY A 145 7.50 -29.81 24.31
CA GLY A 145 8.68 -30.67 24.21
C GLY A 145 9.80 -30.36 25.22
N GLY A 146 10.76 -31.29 25.33
CA GLY A 146 11.93 -31.12 26.21
C GLY A 146 12.81 -29.93 25.82
N HIS A 147 12.88 -29.63 24.51
CA HIS A 147 13.71 -28.55 23.97
C HIS A 147 13.39 -27.16 24.55
N ASN A 148 12.11 -26.77 24.52
CA ASN A 148 11.71 -25.46 25.02
C ASN A 148 11.86 -25.37 26.54
N ALA A 149 11.54 -26.45 27.26
CA ALA A 149 11.73 -26.54 28.71
C ALA A 149 13.21 -26.36 29.11
N ASP A 150 14.13 -27.02 28.41
CA ASP A 150 15.58 -26.92 28.67
C ASP A 150 16.13 -25.51 28.36
N LEU A 151 15.62 -24.86 27.32
CA LEU A 151 15.96 -23.47 27.02
C LEU A 151 15.47 -22.49 28.07
N LEU A 152 14.25 -22.68 28.57
CA LEU A 152 13.71 -21.85 29.65
C LEU A 152 14.45 -22.09 30.97
N ALA A 153 14.81 -23.34 31.28
CA ALA A 153 15.63 -23.69 32.44
C ALA A 153 17.02 -23.08 32.37
N SER A 154 17.73 -23.24 31.24
CA SER A 154 19.05 -22.63 31.02
C SER A 154 19.02 -21.10 30.90
N ALA A 155 17.84 -20.48 30.79
CA ALA A 155 17.65 -19.04 30.85
C ALA A 155 17.23 -18.54 32.25
N GLY A 156 17.03 -19.44 33.23
CA GLY A 156 16.53 -19.11 34.56
C GLY A 156 15.07 -18.60 34.54
N LEU A 157 14.26 -19.16 33.65
CA LEU A 157 12.86 -18.76 33.39
C LEU A 157 11.84 -19.86 33.70
N THR A 158 12.26 -20.95 34.34
CA THR A 158 11.40 -22.08 34.74
C THR A 158 10.19 -21.66 35.59
N ASP A 159 10.39 -20.76 36.55
CA ASP A 159 9.32 -20.30 37.45
C ASP A 159 8.52 -19.11 36.89
N THR A 160 8.82 -18.67 35.66
CA THR A 160 8.10 -17.55 35.05
C THR A 160 6.78 -18.04 34.46
N PRO A 161 5.63 -17.43 34.80
CA PRO A 161 4.35 -17.82 34.22
C PRO A 161 4.36 -17.75 32.69
N VAL A 162 3.76 -18.74 32.03
CA VAL A 162 3.65 -18.82 30.55
C VAL A 162 3.06 -17.54 29.95
N THR A 163 2.10 -16.91 30.65
CA THR A 163 1.49 -15.63 30.23
C THR A 163 2.51 -14.49 30.20
N GLU A 164 3.40 -14.41 31.18
CA GLU A 164 4.47 -13.39 31.21
C GLU A 164 5.55 -13.69 30.16
N LEU A 165 5.88 -14.96 29.93
CA LEU A 165 6.79 -15.36 28.84
C LEU A 165 6.21 -14.98 27.46
N LEU A 166 4.93 -15.26 27.23
CA LEU A 166 4.24 -14.92 26.00
C LEU A 166 4.16 -13.40 25.81
N ARG A 167 3.83 -12.65 26.88
CA ARG A 167 3.82 -11.18 26.85
C ARG A 167 5.18 -10.60 26.50
N ARG A 168 6.27 -11.18 27.04
CA ARG A 168 7.65 -10.77 26.71
C ARG A 168 7.99 -11.05 25.25
N LEU A 169 7.62 -12.22 24.74
CA LEU A 169 7.82 -12.59 23.34
C LEU A 169 6.99 -11.70 22.40
N GLN A 170 5.75 -11.41 22.74
CA GLN A 170 4.89 -10.46 22.05
C GLN A 170 5.52 -9.07 22.01
N GLU A 171 6.02 -8.58 23.14
CA GLU A 171 6.71 -7.29 23.22
C GLU A 171 8.00 -7.29 22.37
N GLN A 172 8.73 -8.40 22.31
CA GLN A 172 9.90 -8.53 21.43
C GLN A 172 9.52 -8.50 19.96
N VAL A 173 8.49 -9.24 19.56
CA VAL A 173 7.96 -9.22 18.18
C VAL A 173 7.42 -7.84 17.83
N ARG A 174 6.78 -7.13 18.77
CA ARG A 174 6.30 -5.75 18.57
C ARG A 174 7.45 -4.76 18.42
N ARG A 175 8.50 -4.86 19.25
CA ARG A 175 9.66 -3.96 19.21
C ARG A 175 10.58 -4.22 18.04
N ARG A 176 10.74 -5.48 17.66
CA ARG A 176 11.64 -5.91 16.59
C ARG A 176 11.00 -7.07 15.82
N PRO A 177 9.98 -6.79 15.00
CA PRO A 177 9.33 -7.82 14.22
C PRO A 177 10.37 -8.48 13.31
N PRO A 178 10.41 -9.82 13.20
CA PRO A 178 11.19 -10.46 12.15
C PRO A 178 10.65 -9.96 10.80
N GLN A 179 11.50 -9.27 10.04
CA GLN A 179 11.13 -8.65 8.76
C GLN A 179 11.57 -9.55 7.58
N PRO A 180 10.86 -9.49 6.44
CA PRO A 180 11.34 -10.10 5.20
C PRO A 180 12.69 -9.48 4.79
N ALA A 181 13.70 -10.31 4.57
CA ALA A 181 15.03 -9.88 4.12
C ALA A 181 15.40 -10.54 2.79
N LEU A 182 16.35 -9.97 2.04
CA LEU A 182 16.83 -10.57 0.79
C LEU A 182 17.62 -11.87 1.04
N CYS A 183 17.37 -12.87 0.21
CA CYS A 183 18.06 -14.15 0.26
C CYS A 183 19.44 -14.06 -0.40
N ARG A 184 20.51 -14.06 0.40
CA ARG A 184 21.89 -14.07 -0.14
C ARG A 184 22.29 -15.39 -0.80
N ALA A 185 21.68 -16.50 -0.38
CA ALA A 185 21.99 -17.84 -0.94
C ALA A 185 21.38 -18.03 -2.33
N TYR A 186 20.21 -17.41 -2.58
CA TYR A 186 19.55 -17.39 -3.89
C TYR A 186 20.48 -16.84 -4.99
N VAL A 187 21.28 -15.81 -4.67
CA VAL A 187 22.18 -15.14 -5.62
C VAL A 187 23.40 -16.01 -6.01
N ILE A 188 23.78 -17.00 -5.19
CA ILE A 188 25.09 -17.67 -5.29
C ILE A 188 24.98 -19.14 -5.73
N GLN A 189 24.03 -19.92 -5.19
CA GLN A 189 24.02 -21.39 -5.36
C GLN A 189 22.62 -21.99 -5.58
N GLY A 190 21.60 -21.15 -5.75
CA GLY A 190 20.21 -21.59 -5.73
C GLY A 190 19.72 -21.77 -4.28
N CYS A 191 18.43 -21.55 -4.08
CA CYS A 191 17.82 -21.56 -2.76
C CYS A 191 16.95 -22.81 -2.55
N GLN A 192 16.99 -23.38 -1.35
CA GLN A 192 16.14 -24.50 -0.97
C GLN A 192 14.66 -24.05 -0.91
N GLY A 193 13.73 -24.93 -1.29
CA GLY A 193 12.31 -24.60 -1.51
C GLY A 193 11.52 -24.01 -0.33
N TYR A 194 12.12 -23.92 0.86
CA TYR A 194 11.52 -23.51 2.13
C TYR A 194 12.05 -22.18 2.71
N CYS A 195 12.79 -21.39 1.93
CA CYS A 195 13.34 -20.12 2.39
C CYS A 195 12.26 -19.06 2.75
N LEU A 196 12.43 -18.33 3.86
CA LEU A 196 11.59 -17.17 4.26
C LEU A 196 12.23 -15.82 3.93
N ARG A 197 13.20 -15.80 3.02
CA ARG A 197 13.83 -14.58 2.51
C ARG A 197 13.44 -14.35 1.07
N LEU A 198 13.29 -13.09 0.71
CA LEU A 198 12.87 -12.71 -0.63
C LEU A 198 13.95 -13.05 -1.66
N HIS A 199 13.55 -13.77 -2.69
CA HIS A 199 14.31 -14.01 -3.90
C HIS A 199 14.09 -12.81 -4.81
N TYR A 200 14.82 -11.73 -4.53
CA TYR A 200 14.68 -10.48 -5.25
C TYR A 200 16.05 -9.86 -5.49
N CYS A 201 16.22 -9.25 -6.65
CA CYS A 201 17.48 -8.65 -7.07
C CYS A 201 17.77 -7.37 -6.28
N GLU A 202 18.79 -7.42 -5.43
CA GLU A 202 19.27 -6.26 -4.67
C GLU A 202 19.69 -5.11 -5.60
N ALA A 203 20.34 -5.41 -6.73
CA ALA A 203 20.73 -4.38 -7.69
C ALA A 203 19.52 -3.71 -8.35
N PHE A 204 18.43 -4.45 -8.59
CA PHE A 204 17.22 -3.90 -9.18
C PHE A 204 16.44 -3.06 -8.16
N LEU A 205 16.39 -3.49 -6.90
CA LEU A 205 15.81 -2.74 -5.79
C LEU A 205 16.36 -1.30 -5.69
N TYR A 206 17.65 -1.10 -5.97
CA TYR A 206 18.30 0.21 -5.95
C TYR A 206 18.45 0.86 -7.34
N SER A 207 17.76 0.37 -8.36
CA SER A 207 17.85 0.87 -9.75
C SER A 207 19.26 0.84 -10.35
N ARG A 208 20.08 -0.14 -9.96
CA ARG A 208 21.47 -0.35 -10.42
C ARG A 208 21.65 -1.62 -11.25
N CYS A 209 20.61 -2.42 -11.45
CA CYS A 209 20.68 -3.63 -12.25
C CYS A 209 20.85 -3.28 -13.74
N ARG A 210 21.92 -3.78 -14.37
CA ARG A 210 22.22 -3.54 -15.80
C ARG A 210 21.67 -4.62 -16.73
N PHE A 211 21.13 -5.69 -16.17
CA PHE A 211 20.74 -6.89 -16.92
C PHE A 211 19.28 -6.86 -17.40
N GLY A 212 18.48 -5.90 -16.92
CA GLY A 212 17.05 -5.80 -17.27
C GLY A 212 16.33 -7.12 -17.05
N ASP A 213 15.47 -7.53 -17.98
CA ASP A 213 14.73 -8.80 -17.91
C ASP A 213 15.61 -10.05 -18.04
N ARG A 214 16.89 -9.90 -18.38
CA ARG A 214 17.88 -10.99 -18.44
C ARG A 214 18.64 -11.19 -17.13
N CYS A 215 18.23 -10.55 -16.04
CA CYS A 215 18.87 -10.75 -14.75
C CYS A 215 18.62 -12.17 -14.24
N SER A 216 19.67 -12.84 -13.77
CA SER A 216 19.58 -14.16 -13.13
C SER A 216 18.87 -14.12 -11.78
N ASN A 217 18.74 -12.93 -11.18
CA ASN A 217 17.97 -12.71 -9.97
C ASN A 217 16.58 -12.15 -10.35
N SER A 218 15.53 -12.63 -9.69
CA SER A 218 14.17 -12.15 -9.94
C SER A 218 14.00 -10.65 -9.68
N HIS A 219 13.29 -9.99 -10.58
CA HIS A 219 12.83 -8.60 -10.46
C HIS A 219 11.37 -8.51 -10.01
N SER A 220 10.76 -9.63 -9.62
CA SER A 220 9.34 -9.72 -9.32
C SER A 220 9.09 -10.33 -7.95
N LEU A 221 8.35 -9.61 -7.10
CA LEU A 221 7.85 -10.14 -5.83
C LEU A 221 6.61 -11.04 -6.03
N LYS A 222 6.08 -11.13 -7.25
CA LYS A 222 4.89 -11.93 -7.57
C LYS A 222 5.17 -13.42 -7.71
N GLU A 223 6.43 -13.82 -7.67
CA GLU A 223 6.81 -15.24 -7.69
C GLU A 223 6.17 -16.00 -6.53
N SER A 224 5.85 -17.28 -6.76
CA SER A 224 5.18 -18.15 -5.79
C SER A 224 5.91 -18.21 -4.45
N HIS A 225 7.25 -18.22 -4.49
CA HIS A 225 8.10 -18.15 -3.30
C HIS A 225 7.89 -16.84 -2.52
N ASN A 226 8.10 -15.70 -3.19
CA ASN A 226 8.01 -14.38 -2.58
C ASN A 226 6.60 -14.11 -2.03
N ARG A 227 5.54 -14.53 -2.74
CA ARG A 227 4.15 -14.45 -2.23
C ARG A 227 3.95 -15.20 -0.92
N ARG A 228 4.50 -16.41 -0.77
CA ARG A 228 4.42 -17.14 0.51
C ARG A 228 5.17 -16.41 1.61
N VAL A 229 6.35 -15.87 1.32
CA VAL A 229 7.14 -15.09 2.29
C VAL A 229 6.36 -13.85 2.74
N LEU A 230 5.79 -13.09 1.80
CA LEU A 230 4.98 -11.91 2.09
C LEU A 230 3.71 -12.25 2.88
N THR A 231 3.02 -13.34 2.51
CA THR A 231 1.86 -13.85 3.26
C THR A 231 2.25 -14.32 4.66
N PHE A 232 3.47 -14.88 4.83
CA PHE A 232 3.94 -15.33 6.13
C PHE A 232 4.17 -14.18 7.11
N PHE A 233 4.73 -13.06 6.63
CA PHE A 233 4.97 -11.87 7.43
C PHE A 233 3.79 -10.90 7.47
N ASP A 234 2.74 -11.13 6.68
CA ASP A 234 1.59 -10.22 6.48
C ASP A 234 2.00 -8.85 5.91
N TRP A 235 2.89 -8.86 4.90
CA TRP A 235 3.43 -7.65 4.26
C TRP A 235 2.91 -7.50 2.83
N THR A 236 2.63 -6.26 2.40
CA THR A 236 2.36 -5.97 0.99
C THR A 236 3.66 -5.83 0.18
N GLU A 237 3.56 -5.93 -1.15
CA GLU A 237 4.69 -5.72 -2.06
C GLU A 237 5.27 -4.29 -1.89
N GLU A 238 4.42 -3.30 -1.67
CA GLU A 238 4.83 -1.90 -1.49
C GLU A 238 5.58 -1.69 -0.17
N GLN A 239 5.06 -2.26 0.91
CA GLN A 239 5.66 -2.15 2.25
C GLN A 239 7.06 -2.76 2.29
N VAL A 240 7.24 -3.94 1.68
CA VAL A 240 8.53 -4.62 1.71
C VAL A 240 9.58 -3.92 0.87
N LEU A 241 9.19 -3.39 -0.30
CA LEU A 241 10.12 -2.65 -1.16
C LEU A 241 10.57 -1.35 -0.49
N GLU A 242 9.67 -0.68 0.22
CA GLU A 242 9.99 0.54 0.96
C GLU A 242 10.97 0.26 2.11
N GLU A 243 10.76 -0.80 2.88
CA GLU A 243 11.66 -1.13 3.99
C GLU A 243 13.04 -1.59 3.52
N LEU A 244 13.12 -2.45 2.50
CA LEU A 244 14.39 -2.91 1.94
C LEU A 244 15.21 -1.75 1.35
N ARG A 245 14.55 -0.69 0.85
CA ARG A 245 15.24 0.52 0.38
C ARG A 245 15.90 1.29 1.53
N LYS A 246 15.28 1.35 2.71
CA LYS A 246 15.83 2.05 3.89
C LYS A 246 17.10 1.37 4.44
N GLU A 247 17.15 0.03 4.43
CA GLU A 247 18.31 -0.71 4.94
C GLU A 247 19.60 -0.51 4.11
N GLY A 248 19.48 -0.11 2.84
CA GLY A 248 20.61 0.06 1.91
C GLY A 248 21.44 1.34 2.10
N VAL A 249 20.87 2.35 2.76
CA VAL A 249 21.47 3.70 2.84
C VAL A 249 22.70 3.74 3.75
N GLY A 250 22.87 2.78 4.67
CA GLY A 250 23.97 2.75 5.64
C GLY A 250 25.24 1.97 5.25
N ARG A 251 25.26 1.23 4.13
CA ARG A 251 26.37 0.30 3.80
C ARG A 251 27.31 0.77 2.68
N SER A 252 27.02 1.86 1.98
CA SER A 252 27.79 2.29 0.80
C SER A 252 29.03 3.15 1.08
N ALA A 253 29.40 3.39 2.33
CA ALA A 253 30.60 4.16 2.68
C ALA A 253 31.83 3.26 2.88
N SER A 254 32.18 2.40 1.91
CA SER A 254 33.45 1.65 1.89
C SER A 254 33.74 0.99 0.54
N ARG A 255 34.20 1.78 -0.45
CA ARG A 255 35.31 1.45 -1.39
C ARG A 255 35.32 2.47 -2.54
N PRO A 256 36.46 3.11 -2.84
CA PRO A 256 36.55 4.06 -3.94
C PRO A 256 36.52 3.31 -5.28
N ALA A 257 35.65 3.75 -6.19
CA ALA A 257 35.69 3.34 -7.58
C ALA A 257 36.93 3.96 -8.22
N ARG A 258 37.80 3.12 -8.78
CA ARG A 258 38.90 3.57 -9.65
C ARG A 258 38.29 4.23 -10.88
N ALA A 259 38.56 5.51 -11.06
CA ALA A 259 38.39 6.23 -12.31
C ALA A 259 39.24 5.56 -13.40
N ARG A 260 38.65 5.34 -14.57
CA ARG A 260 39.38 5.23 -15.84
C ARG A 260 38.83 6.30 -16.77
N THR A 261 39.77 7.01 -17.36
CA THR A 261 39.64 8.17 -18.22
C THR A 261 39.04 7.83 -19.59
N PRO A 262 38.44 8.81 -20.29
CA PRO A 262 37.96 8.65 -21.66
C PRO A 262 39.11 8.83 -22.65
N THR A 263 39.17 7.98 -23.68
CA THR A 263 39.97 8.20 -24.88
C THR A 263 39.04 8.37 -26.08
N GLU A 264 39.45 9.32 -26.92
CA GLU A 264 38.76 9.92 -28.04
C GLU A 264 38.71 9.04 -29.29
N ARG A 265 37.87 9.51 -30.23
CA ARG A 265 37.91 9.37 -31.69
C ARG A 265 37.53 8.01 -32.27
N ASP A 266 36.46 8.02 -33.06
CA ASP A 266 36.45 7.49 -34.43
C ASP A 266 35.39 8.28 -35.25
N ASP A 267 35.89 8.99 -36.25
CA ASP A 267 35.21 9.50 -37.44
C ASP A 267 35.22 8.39 -38.53
N GLU A 268 34.50 8.62 -39.64
CA GLU A 268 34.24 7.75 -40.82
C GLU A 268 32.93 6.94 -40.69
N GLU A 269 32.01 6.87 -41.66
CA GLU A 269 32.10 7.06 -43.11
C GLU A 269 30.65 7.18 -43.67
N GLU A 270 30.37 8.12 -44.58
CA GLU A 270 29.63 7.78 -45.81
C GLU A 270 29.78 8.86 -46.89
N ARG A 271 30.17 8.38 -48.06
CA ARG A 271 30.80 9.08 -49.16
C ARG A 271 29.77 9.53 -50.20
N PHE A 272 29.98 10.76 -50.65
CA PHE A 272 29.30 11.45 -51.73
C PHE A 272 29.81 10.96 -53.10
N ASP A 273 28.90 10.58 -54.00
CA ASP A 273 29.24 10.25 -55.39
C ASP A 273 29.29 11.51 -56.27
N ARG A 274 30.49 11.81 -56.77
CA ARG A 274 30.75 12.52 -58.04
C ARG A 274 32.10 12.08 -58.58
N GLN A 275 32.09 11.38 -59.72
CA GLN A 275 33.23 11.27 -60.62
C GLN A 275 32.82 11.74 -62.01
N HIS A 276 33.72 12.51 -62.62
CA HIS A 276 33.68 13.00 -63.98
C HIS A 276 35.06 12.72 -64.61
N LEU A 277 35.09 12.73 -65.95
CA LEU A 277 36.23 12.70 -66.88
C LEU A 277 36.61 11.27 -67.32
N CYS A 278 36.91 10.96 -68.59
CA CYS A 278 37.12 11.75 -69.80
C CYS A 278 37.27 10.77 -70.98
N GLU A 279 36.72 11.06 -72.17
CA GLU A 279 37.25 10.67 -73.49
C GLU A 279 36.86 11.82 -74.45
N GLY A 280 37.81 12.62 -74.98
CA GLY A 280 38.41 12.51 -76.33
C GLY A 280 37.42 12.98 -77.43
N SER A 281 37.70 13.79 -78.46
CA SER A 281 38.88 14.45 -79.02
C SER A 281 38.40 15.38 -80.17
N GLN A 282 38.98 16.59 -80.26
CA GLN A 282 39.33 17.41 -81.46
C GLN A 282 38.30 17.91 -82.52
N ARG A 283 38.26 19.26 -82.64
CA ARG A 283 38.34 20.22 -83.80
C ARG A 283 37.61 19.94 -85.14
N GLY A 284 36.93 20.99 -85.65
CA GLY A 284 36.33 21.11 -87.01
C GLY A 284 37.35 21.18 -88.16
N PRO A 285 36.94 21.36 -89.45
CA PRO A 285 36.47 22.65 -89.98
C PRO A 285 35.48 22.57 -91.20
N SER A 286 35.33 23.73 -91.88
CA SER A 286 34.45 24.14 -92.99
C SER A 286 34.49 23.38 -94.34
N ALA A 287 33.37 23.54 -95.06
CA ALA A 287 33.19 23.81 -96.50
C ALA A 287 33.22 22.69 -97.57
N GLU A 288 32.29 22.89 -98.53
CA GLU A 288 32.23 22.45 -99.94
C GLU A 288 31.68 21.07 -100.36
N THR A 289 30.51 21.14 -101.02
CA THR A 289 29.99 20.45 -102.24
C THR A 289 30.24 18.95 -102.51
N PRO A 290 29.25 18.26 -103.14
CA PRO A 290 29.50 17.04 -103.91
C PRO A 290 29.25 17.20 -105.43
N PHE A 291 30.22 16.71 -106.21
CA PHE A 291 30.18 16.33 -107.64
C PHE A 291 29.40 14.99 -107.78
N LYS A 292 28.84 14.48 -108.90
CA LYS A 292 28.86 14.67 -110.37
C LYS A 292 27.78 13.68 -110.91
N ARG A 293 27.05 13.89 -112.02
CA ARG A 293 27.32 13.30 -113.38
C ARG A 293 26.10 13.55 -114.32
N ILE A 294 26.31 14.16 -115.50
CA ILE A 294 26.30 13.57 -116.89
C ILE A 294 24.90 13.76 -117.56
N ASP A 295 24.67 14.23 -118.80
CA ASP A 295 25.40 14.17 -120.07
C ASP A 295 24.95 15.27 -121.09
N SER A 296 25.88 15.70 -121.97
CA SER A 296 25.78 15.94 -123.45
C SER A 296 24.66 16.80 -124.08
N ALA A 297 24.81 17.65 -125.13
CA ALA A 297 25.87 17.93 -126.11
C ALA A 297 25.59 19.23 -126.94
N LYS A 298 26.69 19.88 -127.40
CA LYS A 298 26.97 20.54 -128.72
C LYS A 298 26.03 21.62 -129.31
N GLU A 299 26.45 22.65 -130.06
CA GLU A 299 27.72 23.30 -130.49
C GLU A 299 27.29 24.57 -131.33
N VAL A 300 28.02 25.70 -131.20
CA VAL A 300 28.53 26.62 -132.27
C VAL A 300 27.50 27.38 -133.17
N ALA A 301 27.66 28.63 -133.63
CA ALA A 301 28.41 29.86 -133.33
C ALA A 301 27.91 30.94 -134.34
N ASN A 302 28.04 32.24 -133.99
CA ASN A 302 28.34 33.47 -134.79
C ASN A 302 27.90 33.55 -136.29
N HIS A 303 27.39 34.66 -136.86
CA HIS A 303 27.88 36.05 -136.83
C HIS A 303 26.93 36.98 -137.65
N ILE A 304 26.96 38.29 -137.31
CA ILE A 304 26.82 39.51 -138.18
C ILE A 304 25.48 39.88 -138.85
N ALA A 305 25.15 41.17 -138.62
CA ALA A 305 24.13 42.07 -139.16
C ALA A 305 23.74 41.96 -140.65
N SER A 306 22.44 42.19 -140.93
CA SER A 306 21.91 43.30 -141.76
C SER A 306 20.45 43.03 -142.21
N MET A 307 19.71 44.10 -142.45
CA MET A 307 18.39 44.24 -143.09
C MET A 307 17.15 44.33 -142.20
N GLN A 308 16.46 45.46 -142.41
CA GLN A 308 15.37 46.03 -141.65
C GLN A 308 14.01 45.61 -142.22
N THR A 309 13.05 45.45 -141.29
CA THR A 309 11.60 45.75 -141.38
C THR A 309 10.75 45.00 -142.41
N PRO A 310 9.65 44.37 -141.95
CA PRO A 310 8.55 45.05 -141.25
C PRO A 310 8.24 44.44 -139.87
N VAL A 311 8.72 45.09 -138.79
CA VAL A 311 8.60 44.65 -137.38
C VAL A 311 7.68 45.57 -136.55
N LYS A 312 7.09 46.61 -137.15
CA LYS A 312 6.34 47.63 -136.39
C LYS A 312 4.90 47.23 -136.03
N GLU A 313 4.19 46.44 -136.83
CA GLU A 313 2.78 46.08 -136.52
C GLU A 313 2.61 44.88 -135.57
N LEU A 314 3.65 44.06 -135.37
CA LEU A 314 3.64 42.97 -134.37
C LEU A 314 3.99 43.45 -132.95
N LYS A 315 4.81 44.51 -132.83
CA LYS A 315 5.23 45.06 -131.52
C LYS A 315 4.09 45.67 -130.71
N ASP A 316 3.12 46.31 -131.36
CA ASP A 316 2.05 47.03 -130.65
C ASP A 316 0.97 46.07 -130.09
N LYS A 317 0.71 44.93 -130.76
CA LYS A 317 -0.18 43.88 -130.23
C LYS A 317 0.46 43.06 -129.11
N ASP A 318 1.77 42.85 -129.18
CA ASP A 318 2.51 42.16 -128.11
C ASP A 318 2.62 43.03 -126.85
N GLN A 319 2.84 44.35 -126.97
CA GLN A 319 2.81 45.26 -125.82
C GLN A 319 1.44 45.33 -125.13
N GLN A 320 0.34 45.25 -125.88
CA GLN A 320 -1.01 45.23 -125.29
C GLN A 320 -1.33 43.91 -124.57
N ARG A 321 -0.80 42.77 -125.05
CA ARG A 321 -0.94 41.48 -124.34
C ARG A 321 -0.06 41.44 -123.09
N GLU A 322 1.15 41.96 -123.18
CA GLU A 322 2.11 41.97 -122.08
C GLU A 322 1.63 42.85 -120.90
N THR A 323 1.01 43.99 -121.18
CA THR A 323 0.41 44.85 -120.15
C THR A 323 -0.80 44.21 -119.47
N LYS A 324 -1.63 43.47 -120.22
CA LYS A 324 -2.79 42.75 -119.67
C LYS A 324 -2.37 41.55 -118.81
N VAL A 325 -1.37 40.80 -119.24
CA VAL A 325 -0.78 39.69 -118.46
C VAL A 325 -0.12 40.23 -117.19
N LYS A 326 0.64 41.33 -117.26
CA LYS A 326 1.23 41.97 -116.07
C LYS A 326 0.16 42.45 -115.08
N ALA A 327 -0.94 43.02 -115.56
CA ALA A 327 -2.06 43.42 -114.70
C ALA A 327 -2.76 42.23 -114.04
N GLU A 328 -2.98 41.12 -114.76
CA GLU A 328 -3.52 39.88 -114.18
C GLU A 328 -2.56 39.23 -113.18
N GLU A 329 -1.27 39.26 -113.46
CA GLU A 329 -0.22 38.73 -112.59
C GLU A 329 -0.09 39.56 -111.30
N GLU A 330 -0.21 40.88 -111.40
CA GLU A 330 -0.26 41.77 -110.23
C GLU A 330 -1.54 41.55 -109.40
N ASN A 331 -2.68 41.32 -110.05
CA ASN A 331 -3.93 41.01 -109.36
C ASN A 331 -3.87 39.64 -108.65
N LYS A 332 -3.22 38.64 -109.27
CA LYS A 332 -2.92 37.34 -108.63
C LYS A 332 -1.98 37.50 -107.45
N LYS A 333 -0.93 38.33 -107.56
CA LYS A 333 -0.01 38.64 -106.45
C LYS A 333 -0.73 39.29 -105.27
N LYS A 334 -1.62 40.26 -105.52
CA LYS A 334 -2.46 40.89 -104.47
C LYS A 334 -3.36 39.86 -103.78
N LYS A 335 -3.99 38.95 -104.54
CA LYS A 335 -4.85 37.90 -103.99
C LYS A 335 -4.08 36.84 -103.19
N ILE A 336 -2.86 36.50 -103.60
CA ILE A 336 -1.95 35.60 -102.86
C ILE A 336 -1.50 36.26 -101.56
N ALA A 337 -1.20 37.56 -101.57
CA ALA A 337 -0.84 38.30 -100.36
C ALA A 337 -2.00 38.32 -99.35
N GLU A 338 -3.22 38.60 -99.81
CA GLU A 338 -4.42 38.59 -98.97
C GLU A 338 -4.72 37.20 -98.37
N LEU A 339 -4.54 36.13 -99.16
CA LEU A 339 -4.69 34.76 -98.66
C LEU A 339 -3.59 34.39 -97.65
N THR A 340 -2.35 34.83 -97.87
CA THR A 340 -1.24 34.60 -96.94
C THR A 340 -1.52 35.25 -95.58
N GLU A 341 -2.05 36.47 -95.55
CA GLU A 341 -2.40 37.17 -94.30
C GLU A 341 -3.56 36.48 -93.55
N LYS A 342 -4.54 35.94 -94.29
CA LYS A 342 -5.62 35.11 -93.70
C LYS A 342 -5.10 33.79 -93.13
N VAL A 343 -4.12 33.16 -93.77
CA VAL A 343 -3.46 31.95 -93.24
C VAL A 343 -2.67 32.28 -91.97
N GLN A 344 -1.88 33.36 -91.97
CA GLN A 344 -1.11 33.79 -90.78
C GLN A 344 -2.01 34.13 -89.59
N SER A 345 -3.15 34.79 -89.83
CA SER A 345 -4.13 35.05 -88.77
C SER A 345 -4.80 33.77 -88.25
N SER A 346 -5.09 32.81 -89.13
CA SER A 346 -5.58 31.47 -88.74
C SER A 346 -4.56 30.68 -87.92
N GLU A 347 -3.27 30.72 -88.29
CA GLU A 347 -2.18 30.08 -87.54
C GLU A 347 -2.03 30.67 -86.14
N LYS A 348 -2.17 32.00 -86.01
CA LYS A 348 -2.14 32.68 -84.70
C LYS A 348 -3.32 32.26 -83.81
N ILE A 349 -4.53 32.13 -84.37
CA ILE A 349 -5.71 31.63 -83.64
C ILE A 349 -5.49 30.17 -83.18
N MET A 350 -4.91 29.33 -84.04
CA MET A 350 -4.61 27.94 -83.72
C MET A 350 -3.55 27.82 -82.60
N SER A 351 -2.51 28.66 -82.63
CA SER A 351 -1.49 28.73 -81.57
C SER A 351 -2.10 29.16 -80.22
N ILE A 352 -2.95 30.20 -80.20
CA ILE A 352 -3.68 30.63 -78.99
C ILE A 352 -4.59 29.51 -78.47
N THR A 353 -5.23 28.76 -79.36
CA THR A 353 -6.11 27.64 -78.99
C THR A 353 -5.30 26.48 -78.40
N GLN A 354 -4.14 26.16 -78.98
CA GLN A 354 -3.23 25.15 -78.43
C GLN A 354 -2.71 25.55 -77.04
N GLN A 355 -2.36 26.82 -76.84
CA GLN A 355 -1.92 27.32 -75.54
C GLN A 355 -3.03 27.23 -74.49
N ARG A 356 -4.26 27.65 -74.82
CA ARG A 356 -5.42 27.51 -73.91
C ARG A 356 -5.71 26.06 -73.57
N ASN A 357 -5.59 25.15 -74.53
CA ASN A 357 -5.78 23.72 -74.28
C ASN A 357 -4.70 23.15 -73.35
N ALA A 358 -3.43 23.58 -73.50
CA ALA A 358 -2.38 23.22 -72.57
C ALA A 358 -2.63 23.75 -71.14
N ASP A 359 -3.15 24.96 -71.02
CA ASP A 359 -3.50 25.55 -69.73
C ASP A 359 -4.70 24.83 -69.07
N TYR A 360 -5.73 24.46 -69.85
CA TYR A 360 -6.83 23.62 -69.34
C TYR A 360 -6.34 22.26 -68.87
N GLN A 361 -5.42 21.62 -69.61
CA GLN A 361 -4.83 20.34 -69.18
C GLN A 361 -4.04 20.48 -67.89
N ARG A 362 -3.28 21.57 -67.70
CA ARG A 362 -2.59 21.86 -66.43
C ARG A 362 -3.57 22.07 -65.27
N GLN A 363 -4.67 22.78 -65.49
CA GLN A 363 -5.71 22.99 -64.47
C GLN A 363 -6.38 21.67 -64.07
N ILE A 364 -6.70 20.80 -65.03
CA ILE A 364 -7.26 19.46 -64.77
C ILE A 364 -6.28 18.62 -63.95
N ALA A 365 -5.00 18.60 -64.31
CA ALA A 365 -3.97 17.87 -63.56
C ALA A 365 -3.81 18.40 -62.12
N SER A 366 -3.87 19.73 -61.94
CA SER A 366 -3.84 20.36 -60.61
C SER A 366 -5.06 19.98 -59.77
N MET A 367 -6.26 20.00 -60.35
CA MET A 367 -7.48 19.56 -59.66
C MET A 367 -7.43 18.07 -59.30
N GLN A 368 -6.92 17.22 -60.19
CA GLN A 368 -6.75 15.78 -59.92
C GLN A 368 -5.77 15.53 -58.76
N ALA A 369 -4.68 16.31 -58.67
CA ALA A 369 -3.73 16.22 -57.57
C ALA A 369 -4.38 16.61 -56.22
N LEU A 370 -5.17 17.70 -56.20
CA LEU A 370 -5.93 18.12 -55.01
C LEU A 370 -6.94 17.06 -54.56
N VAL A 371 -7.68 16.46 -55.49
CA VAL A 371 -8.63 15.38 -55.19
C VAL A 371 -7.91 14.18 -54.60
N LYS A 372 -6.73 13.83 -55.11
CA LYS A 372 -5.92 12.74 -54.56
C LYS A 372 -5.46 13.05 -53.12
N GLU A 373 -4.96 14.26 -52.88
CA GLU A 373 -4.53 14.69 -51.55
C GLU A 373 -5.68 14.67 -50.53
N LEU A 374 -6.89 15.08 -50.94
CA LEU A 374 -8.08 15.00 -50.08
C LEU A 374 -8.46 13.56 -49.75
N LYS A 375 -8.42 12.64 -50.74
CA LYS A 375 -8.68 11.22 -50.51
C LYS A 375 -7.67 10.58 -49.56
N ASP A 376 -6.39 10.91 -49.71
CA ASP A 376 -5.33 10.39 -48.84
C ASP A 376 -5.52 10.91 -47.40
N LYS A 377 -5.91 12.18 -47.23
CA LYS A 377 -6.25 12.76 -45.92
C LYS A 377 -7.48 12.11 -45.28
N ASP A 378 -8.51 11.79 -46.05
CA ASP A 378 -9.71 11.11 -45.55
C ASP A 378 -9.40 9.67 -45.12
N GLN A 379 -8.61 8.92 -45.90
CA GLN A 379 -8.14 7.58 -45.48
C GLN A 379 -7.29 7.65 -44.20
N GLN A 380 -6.45 8.68 -44.06
CA GLN A 380 -5.66 8.87 -42.86
C GLN A 380 -6.51 9.22 -41.63
N ARG A 381 -7.62 9.96 -41.81
CA ARG A 381 -8.60 10.22 -40.73
C ARG A 381 -9.35 8.96 -40.34
N GLU A 382 -9.79 8.17 -41.31
CA GLU A 382 -10.53 6.93 -41.07
C GLU A 382 -9.68 5.90 -40.30
N THR A 383 -8.41 5.75 -40.67
CA THR A 383 -7.46 4.87 -39.95
C THR A 383 -7.19 5.33 -38.52
N LYS A 384 -7.06 6.65 -38.29
CA LYS A 384 -6.93 7.21 -36.94
C LYS A 384 -8.17 6.97 -36.08
N VAL A 385 -9.36 7.18 -36.63
CA VAL A 385 -10.63 6.93 -35.91
C VAL A 385 -10.77 5.45 -35.54
N LYS A 386 -10.43 4.53 -36.46
CA LYS A 386 -10.44 3.08 -36.18
C LYS A 386 -9.45 2.69 -35.08
N ALA A 387 -8.24 3.26 -35.09
CA ALA A 387 -7.26 3.03 -34.04
C ALA A 387 -7.71 3.57 -32.67
N GLU A 388 -8.35 4.75 -32.65
CA GLU A 388 -8.92 5.31 -31.41
C GLU A 388 -10.10 4.49 -30.88
N GLU A 389 -10.99 3.99 -31.75
CA GLU A 389 -12.07 3.09 -31.35
C GLU A 389 -11.54 1.78 -30.77
N GLU A 390 -10.51 1.20 -31.38
CA GLU A 390 -9.91 -0.03 -30.87
C GLU A 390 -9.24 0.19 -29.51
N ASN A 391 -8.58 1.35 -29.33
CA ASN A 391 -7.98 1.72 -28.05
C ASN A 391 -9.05 1.95 -26.96
N LYS A 392 -10.16 2.59 -27.32
CA LYS A 392 -11.33 2.74 -26.42
C LYS A 392 -11.92 1.38 -26.05
N LYS A 393 -12.06 0.45 -27.00
CA LYS A 393 -12.53 -0.93 -26.74
C LYS A 393 -11.61 -1.68 -25.77
N LYS A 394 -10.29 -1.60 -25.96
CA LYS A 394 -9.30 -2.20 -25.04
C LYS A 394 -9.42 -1.62 -23.63
N LYS A 395 -9.59 -0.29 -23.51
CA LYS A 395 -9.74 0.38 -22.22
C LYS A 395 -11.06 0.04 -21.51
N ILE A 396 -12.15 -0.11 -22.26
CA ILE A 396 -13.44 -0.58 -21.72
C ILE A 396 -13.32 -2.01 -21.19
N ALA A 397 -12.65 -2.91 -21.93
CA ALA A 397 -12.42 -4.29 -21.48
C ALA A 397 -11.61 -4.33 -20.18
N GLU A 398 -10.52 -3.55 -20.09
CA GLU A 398 -9.69 -3.45 -18.89
C GLU A 398 -10.49 -2.91 -17.68
N LEU A 399 -11.32 -1.88 -17.89
CA LEU A 399 -12.19 -1.35 -16.83
C LEU A 399 -13.26 -2.35 -16.41
N THR A 400 -13.78 -3.15 -17.34
CA THR A 400 -14.78 -4.19 -17.04
C THR A 400 -14.19 -5.28 -16.16
N GLU A 401 -12.96 -5.73 -16.43
CA GLU A 401 -12.26 -6.73 -15.61
C GLU A 401 -11.95 -6.19 -14.19
N LYS A 402 -11.60 -4.89 -14.09
CA LYS A 402 -11.42 -4.21 -12.81
C LYS A 402 -12.73 -4.10 -12.01
N VAL A 403 -13.86 -3.86 -12.68
CA VAL A 403 -15.18 -3.85 -12.03
C VAL A 403 -15.55 -5.25 -11.53
N GLN A 404 -15.37 -6.29 -12.35
CA GLN A 404 -15.66 -7.68 -11.96
C GLN A 404 -14.80 -8.16 -10.78
N SER A 405 -13.52 -7.79 -10.76
CA SER A 405 -12.65 -8.09 -9.61
C SER A 405 -13.07 -7.33 -8.35
N SER A 406 -13.51 -6.07 -8.47
CA SER A 406 -14.07 -5.28 -7.37
C SER A 406 -15.38 -5.89 -6.83
N GLU A 407 -16.28 -6.34 -7.70
CA GLU A 407 -17.52 -7.04 -7.30
C GLU A 407 -17.22 -8.34 -6.55
N LYS A 408 -16.21 -9.10 -6.99
CA LYS A 408 -15.79 -10.32 -6.30
C LYS A 408 -15.27 -10.01 -4.89
N ILE A 409 -14.45 -8.97 -4.74
CA ILE A 409 -13.97 -8.48 -3.43
C ILE A 409 -15.15 -8.04 -2.54
N MET A 410 -16.14 -7.36 -3.11
CA MET A 410 -17.34 -6.93 -2.39
C MET A 410 -18.17 -8.14 -1.89
N SER A 411 -18.32 -9.19 -2.70
CA SER A 411 -19.03 -10.41 -2.27
C SER A 411 -18.28 -11.14 -1.14
N ILE A 412 -16.94 -11.24 -1.22
CA ILE A 412 -16.11 -11.83 -0.16
C ILE A 412 -16.23 -11.02 1.13
N THR A 413 -16.27 -9.68 1.01
CA THR A 413 -16.45 -8.78 2.16
C THR A 413 -17.83 -8.94 2.79
N GLN A 414 -18.89 -9.07 1.99
CA GLN A 414 -20.24 -9.35 2.48
C GLN A 414 -20.32 -10.70 3.19
N GLN A 415 -19.67 -11.74 2.66
CA GLN A 415 -19.62 -13.06 3.28
C GLN A 415 -18.89 -13.03 4.63
N ARG A 416 -17.72 -12.37 4.69
CA ARG A 416 -16.99 -12.18 5.96
C ARG A 416 -17.81 -11.41 6.98
N ASN A 417 -18.52 -10.36 6.57
CA ASN A 417 -19.40 -9.62 7.48
C ASN A 417 -20.54 -10.48 8.03
N ALA A 418 -21.12 -11.37 7.21
CA ALA A 418 -22.12 -12.33 7.68
C ALA A 418 -21.54 -13.32 8.70
N ASP A 419 -20.32 -13.79 8.47
CA ASP A 419 -19.63 -14.70 9.41
C ASP A 419 -19.27 -14.00 10.72
N TYR A 420 -18.82 -12.73 10.68
CA TYR A 420 -18.62 -11.94 11.90
C TYR A 420 -19.92 -11.75 12.68
N GLN A 421 -21.04 -11.49 12.01
CA GLN A 421 -22.34 -11.37 12.67
C GLN A 421 -22.76 -12.69 13.36
N ARG A 422 -22.50 -13.84 12.72
CA ARG A 422 -22.72 -15.16 13.35
C ARG A 422 -21.83 -15.38 14.57
N GLN A 423 -20.56 -15.01 14.50
CA GLN A 423 -19.65 -15.12 15.65
C GLN A 423 -20.08 -14.23 16.82
N ILE A 424 -20.53 -13.00 16.54
CA ILE A 424 -21.07 -12.09 17.56
C ILE A 424 -22.30 -12.70 18.22
N ALA A 425 -23.24 -13.26 17.45
CA ALA A 425 -24.43 -13.92 18.00
C ALA A 425 -24.09 -15.15 18.86
N SER A 426 -23.09 -15.94 18.44
CA SER A 426 -22.57 -17.06 19.22
C SER A 426 -21.96 -16.59 20.55
N MET A 427 -21.10 -15.56 20.52
CA MET A 427 -20.53 -14.96 21.73
C MET A 427 -21.60 -14.39 22.66
N GLN A 428 -22.63 -13.73 22.12
CA GLN A 428 -23.74 -13.21 22.92
C GLN A 428 -24.51 -14.32 23.64
N THR A 429 -24.69 -15.47 22.99
CA THR A 429 -25.31 -16.66 23.57
C THR A 429 -24.46 -17.21 24.72
N LEU A 430 -23.14 -17.32 24.50
CA LEU A 430 -22.22 -17.83 25.51
C LEU A 430 -22.12 -16.91 26.73
N VAL A 431 -22.14 -15.58 26.51
CA VAL A 431 -22.22 -14.59 27.61
C VAL A 431 -23.53 -14.73 28.39
N LYS A 432 -24.64 -15.03 27.73
CA LYS A 432 -25.92 -15.27 28.42
C LYS A 432 -25.85 -16.53 29.28
N GLU A 433 -25.33 -17.64 28.76
CA GLU A 433 -25.15 -18.87 29.52
C GLU A 433 -24.23 -18.70 30.73
N LEU A 434 -23.16 -17.91 30.60
CA LEU A 434 -22.27 -17.59 31.73
C LEU A 434 -22.99 -16.75 32.80
N LYS A 435 -23.79 -15.76 32.41
CA LYS A 435 -24.61 -14.98 33.35
C LYS A 435 -25.62 -15.84 34.10
N ASP A 436 -26.28 -16.76 33.40
CA ASP A 436 -27.25 -17.67 34.01
C ASP A 436 -26.56 -18.61 35.01
N LYS A 437 -25.36 -19.11 34.67
CA LYS A 437 -24.53 -19.92 35.59
C LYS A 437 -24.04 -19.14 36.80
N ASP A 438 -23.66 -17.88 36.63
CA ASP A 438 -23.23 -17.03 37.76
C ASP A 438 -24.40 -16.73 38.70
N GLN A 439 -25.60 -16.46 38.16
CA GLN A 439 -26.81 -16.31 38.98
C GLN A 439 -27.15 -17.59 39.73
N GLN A 440 -27.03 -18.75 39.09
CA GLN A 440 -27.23 -20.03 39.76
C GLN A 440 -26.24 -20.23 40.91
N ARG A 441 -24.94 -19.99 40.69
CA ARG A 441 -23.92 -20.06 41.74
C ARG A 441 -24.21 -19.10 42.89
N GLU A 442 -24.66 -17.89 42.59
CA GLU A 442 -25.02 -16.91 43.62
C GLU A 442 -26.20 -17.41 44.49
N THR A 443 -27.19 -18.07 43.88
CA THR A 443 -28.30 -18.69 44.63
C THR A 443 -27.84 -19.88 45.48
N GLU A 444 -26.94 -20.71 44.97
CA GLU A 444 -26.37 -21.85 45.70
C GLU A 444 -25.54 -21.38 46.91
N VAL A 445 -24.70 -20.35 46.73
CA VAL A 445 -23.92 -19.75 47.83
C VAL A 445 -24.82 -19.14 48.90
N LYS A 446 -25.90 -18.44 48.51
CA LYS A 446 -26.87 -17.88 49.47
C LYS A 446 -27.57 -18.98 50.28
N ALA A 447 -27.96 -20.09 49.64
CA ALA A 447 -28.55 -21.23 50.32
C ALA A 447 -27.56 -21.90 51.29
N GLU A 448 -26.29 -22.02 50.90
CA GLU A 448 -25.24 -22.59 51.75
C GLU A 448 -24.90 -21.68 52.94
N GLU A 449 -24.86 -20.36 52.75
CA GLU A 449 -24.72 -19.39 53.85
C GLU A 449 -25.87 -19.47 54.84
N GLU A 450 -27.11 -19.59 54.36
CA GLU A 450 -28.27 -19.73 55.22
C GLU A 450 -28.22 -21.03 56.03
N ASN A 451 -27.77 -22.12 55.42
CA ASN A 451 -27.58 -23.39 56.11
C ASN A 451 -26.47 -23.32 57.17
N LYS A 452 -25.35 -22.65 56.85
CA LYS A 452 -24.26 -22.38 57.81
C LYS A 452 -24.76 -21.53 58.99
N LYS A 453 -25.59 -20.50 58.73
CA LYS A 453 -26.21 -19.68 59.79
C LYS A 453 -27.09 -20.52 60.73
N LYS A 454 -27.90 -21.42 60.18
CA LYS A 454 -28.73 -22.35 60.98
C LYS A 454 -27.86 -23.26 61.86
N ASN A 455 -26.78 -23.83 61.32
CA ASN A 455 -25.86 -24.68 62.08
C ASN A 455 -25.11 -23.91 63.18
N ILE A 456 -24.67 -22.67 62.91
CA ILE A 456 -24.01 -21.82 63.91
C ILE A 456 -24.97 -21.47 65.05
N ALA A 457 -26.24 -21.17 64.74
CA ALA A 457 -27.26 -20.90 65.75
C ALA A 457 -27.48 -22.12 66.67
N GLU A 458 -27.60 -23.31 66.09
CA GLU A 458 -27.76 -24.56 66.85
C GLU A 458 -26.54 -24.86 67.75
N LEU A 459 -25.32 -24.65 67.23
CA LEU A 459 -24.09 -24.82 68.02
C LEU A 459 -23.99 -23.79 69.16
N THR A 460 -24.42 -22.56 68.93
CA THR A 460 -24.41 -21.49 69.93
C THR A 460 -25.36 -21.82 71.09
N GLU A 461 -26.54 -22.37 70.79
CA GLU A 461 -27.50 -22.80 71.81
C GLU A 461 -26.92 -23.95 72.66
N LYS A 462 -26.24 -24.91 72.02
CA LYS A 462 -25.53 -25.99 72.73
C LYS A 462 -24.39 -25.47 73.61
N VAL A 463 -23.61 -24.48 73.15
CA VAL A 463 -22.56 -23.84 73.96
C VAL A 463 -23.16 -23.12 75.16
N GLN A 464 -24.22 -22.33 74.98
CA GLN A 464 -24.90 -21.64 76.09
C GLN A 464 -25.48 -22.62 77.13
N SER A 465 -26.00 -23.77 76.68
CA SER A 465 -26.44 -24.83 77.59
C SER A 465 -25.28 -25.43 78.39
N SER A 466 -24.12 -25.61 77.77
CA SER A 466 -22.91 -26.12 78.41
C SER A 466 -22.31 -25.11 79.41
N GLU A 467 -22.35 -23.82 79.08
CA GLU A 467 -21.94 -22.73 79.98
C GLU A 467 -22.81 -22.68 81.25
N LYS A 468 -24.13 -22.85 81.12
CA LYS A 468 -25.04 -22.97 82.28
C LYS A 468 -24.68 -24.17 83.16
N ILE A 469 -24.34 -25.32 82.56
CA ILE A 469 -23.90 -26.49 83.33
C ILE A 469 -22.59 -26.19 84.06
N MET A 470 -21.64 -25.52 83.41
CA MET A 470 -20.37 -25.13 84.02
C MET A 470 -20.55 -24.14 85.17
N SER A 471 -21.47 -23.18 85.09
CA SER A 471 -21.75 -22.26 86.19
C SER A 471 -22.34 -22.99 87.40
N ILE A 472 -23.23 -23.97 87.17
CA ILE A 472 -23.79 -24.82 88.23
C ILE A 472 -22.69 -25.66 88.91
N ILE A 473 -21.75 -26.21 88.14
CA ILE A 473 -20.60 -26.98 88.67
C ILE A 473 -19.69 -26.07 89.50
N GLN A 474 -19.38 -24.86 89.02
CA GLN A 474 -18.56 -23.90 89.77
C GLN A 474 -19.22 -23.50 91.10
N GLN A 475 -20.54 -23.28 91.10
CA GLN A 475 -21.28 -22.96 92.31
C GLN A 475 -21.25 -24.11 93.32
N ARG A 476 -21.48 -25.36 92.88
CA ARG A 476 -21.34 -26.55 93.73
C ARG A 476 -19.93 -26.69 94.31
N ASN A 477 -18.89 -26.46 93.50
CA ASN A 477 -17.51 -26.52 93.96
C ASN A 477 -17.22 -25.46 95.03
N ALA A 478 -17.76 -24.24 94.88
CA ALA A 478 -17.64 -23.21 95.91
C ALA A 478 -18.34 -23.61 97.22
N ASP A 479 -19.51 -24.25 97.15
CA ASP A 479 -20.22 -24.74 98.32
C ASP A 479 -19.48 -25.91 99.01
N TYR A 480 -18.88 -26.82 98.25
CA TYR A 480 -18.01 -27.87 98.81
C TYR A 480 -16.80 -27.27 99.54
N GLN A 481 -16.16 -26.24 98.97
CA GLN A 481 -15.04 -25.55 99.63
C GLN A 481 -15.47 -24.89 100.95
N ARG A 482 -16.68 -24.30 101.00
CA ARG A 482 -17.24 -23.75 102.25
C ARG A 482 -17.50 -24.84 103.30
N GLN A 483 -18.03 -26.00 102.89
CA GLN A 483 -18.24 -27.14 103.80
C GLN A 483 -16.91 -27.66 104.37
N ILE A 484 -15.88 -27.78 103.54
CA ILE A 484 -14.54 -28.19 103.98
C ILE A 484 -13.99 -27.19 105.00
N ALA A 485 -14.11 -25.88 104.74
CA ALA A 485 -13.66 -24.86 105.68
C ALA A 485 -14.41 -24.89 107.02
N SER A 486 -15.73 -25.15 107.00
CA SER A 486 -16.53 -25.33 108.21
C SER A 486 -16.08 -26.55 109.01
N MET A 487 -15.84 -27.69 108.35
CA MET A 487 -15.31 -28.89 108.99
C MET A 487 -13.92 -28.65 109.61
N GLN A 488 -13.04 -27.92 108.91
CA GLN A 488 -11.72 -27.56 109.44
C GLN A 488 -11.81 -26.72 110.72
N THR A 489 -12.75 -25.78 110.79
CA THR A 489 -13.02 -24.98 112.00
C THR A 489 -13.50 -25.85 113.16
N LEU A 490 -14.45 -26.76 112.91
CA LEU A 490 -14.96 -27.71 113.90
C LEU A 490 -13.85 -28.61 114.47
N VAL A 491 -12.97 -29.11 113.59
CA VAL A 491 -11.79 -29.89 114.01
C VAL A 491 -10.86 -29.06 114.90
N LYS A 492 -10.68 -27.76 114.60
CA LYS A 492 -9.86 -26.86 115.41
C LYS A 492 -10.47 -26.60 116.79
N GLU A 493 -11.79 -26.43 116.88
CA GLU A 493 -12.50 -26.27 118.15
C GLU A 493 -12.42 -27.53 119.03
N LEU A 494 -12.53 -28.72 118.44
CA LEU A 494 -12.38 -29.99 119.16
C LEU A 494 -10.96 -30.14 119.72
N LYS A 495 -9.93 -29.82 118.91
CA LYS A 495 -8.53 -29.83 119.38
C LYS A 495 -8.29 -28.90 120.57
N ASN A 496 -8.88 -27.69 120.53
CA ASN A 496 -8.74 -26.74 121.63
C ASN A 496 -9.46 -27.23 122.90
N LYS A 497 -10.63 -27.87 122.77
CA LYS A 497 -11.35 -28.48 123.90
C LYS A 497 -10.57 -29.64 124.52
N ASP A 498 -9.90 -30.46 123.72
CA ASP A 498 -9.07 -31.56 124.23
C ASP A 498 -7.84 -31.03 124.98
N GLN A 499 -7.16 -29.99 124.49
CA GLN A 499 -6.09 -29.31 125.23
C GLN A 499 -6.57 -28.70 126.56
N GLN A 500 -7.81 -28.20 126.60
CA GLN A 500 -8.41 -27.65 127.82
C GLN A 500 -8.77 -28.73 128.85
N ARG A 501 -9.12 -29.94 128.39
CA ARG A 501 -9.31 -31.13 129.25
C ARG A 501 -7.98 -31.61 129.81
N GLU A 502 -6.94 -31.65 128.98
CA GLU A 502 -5.59 -32.09 129.37
C GLU A 502 -4.97 -31.19 130.45
N THR A 503 -5.21 -29.88 130.38
CA THR A 503 -4.76 -28.91 131.40
C THR A 503 -5.54 -29.02 132.71
N LYS A 504 -6.84 -29.34 132.68
CA LYS A 504 -7.64 -29.63 133.89
C LYS A 504 -7.18 -30.90 134.61
N VAL A 505 -6.88 -31.97 133.88
CA VAL A 505 -6.38 -33.24 134.46
C VAL A 505 -5.03 -33.03 135.16
N LYS A 506 -4.13 -32.24 134.57
CA LYS A 506 -2.82 -31.91 135.17
C LYS A 506 -2.95 -31.11 136.48
N ALA A 507 -3.96 -30.23 136.60
CA ALA A 507 -4.22 -29.48 137.83
C ALA A 507 -4.84 -30.33 138.96
N GLU A 508 -5.67 -31.32 138.64
CA GLU A 508 -6.21 -32.28 139.63
C GLU A 508 -5.14 -33.23 140.17
N GLU A 509 -4.14 -33.59 139.35
CA GLU A 509 -3.02 -34.45 139.73
C GLU A 509 -2.06 -33.75 140.71
N GLU A 510 -1.87 -32.44 140.56
CA GLU A 510 -1.05 -31.62 141.45
C GLU A 510 -1.70 -31.38 142.82
N ASN A 511 -3.03 -31.33 142.86
CA ASN A 511 -3.80 -31.19 144.11
C ASN A 511 -3.80 -32.49 144.95
N LYS A 512 -3.75 -33.67 144.29
CA LYS A 512 -3.59 -34.97 144.98
C LYS A 512 -2.19 -35.15 145.59
N LYS A 513 -1.15 -34.55 144.99
CA LYS A 513 0.23 -34.58 145.53
C LYS A 513 0.40 -33.74 146.80
N LYS A 514 -0.37 -32.65 146.97
CA LYS A 514 -0.38 -31.84 148.20
C LYS A 514 -1.07 -32.56 149.37
N ASN A 515 -2.16 -33.30 149.13
CA ASN A 515 -2.88 -34.05 150.18
C ASN A 515 -2.14 -35.31 150.71
N ILE A 516 -1.13 -35.81 149.98
CA ILE A 516 -0.29 -36.95 150.43
C ILE A 516 0.86 -36.47 151.34
N ALA A 517 1.26 -35.19 151.25
CA ALA A 517 2.30 -34.60 152.10
C ALA A 517 1.81 -34.26 153.52
N GLU A 518 0.50 -34.15 153.75
CA GLU A 518 -0.11 -33.72 155.03
C GLU A 518 -0.44 -34.89 155.99
N LEU A 519 -0.27 -36.15 155.55
CA LEU A 519 -0.57 -37.36 156.35
C LEU A 519 0.68 -38.15 156.82
N THR A 520 1.89 -37.60 156.64
CA THR A 520 3.16 -38.30 156.98
C THR A 520 3.86 -37.70 158.24
N GLU A 521 3.14 -36.94 159.07
CA GLU A 521 3.72 -36.28 160.26
C GLU A 521 3.12 -36.73 161.62
N LYS A 522 2.50 -37.92 161.71
CA LYS A 522 1.96 -38.44 163.00
C LYS A 522 2.02 -39.97 163.22
N VAL A 523 3.14 -40.64 162.97
CA VAL A 523 3.52 -41.79 163.83
C VAL A 523 5.06 -41.90 163.88
N GLN A 524 5.62 -41.36 164.96
CA GLN A 524 6.88 -41.82 165.53
C GLN A 524 6.57 -42.92 166.55
N SER A 525 7.23 -44.07 166.47
CA SER A 525 7.75 -44.76 167.65
C SER A 525 8.59 -45.99 167.27
N SER A 526 9.87 -45.97 167.65
CA SER A 526 10.66 -47.06 168.26
C SER A 526 10.81 -48.38 167.48
N GLU A 527 11.96 -49.05 167.33
CA GLU A 527 13.36 -48.88 167.73
C GLU A 527 14.14 -49.97 166.95
N LYS A 528 15.32 -49.60 166.44
CA LYS A 528 16.57 -50.40 166.27
C LYS A 528 17.28 -50.16 164.93
N ILE A 529 18.11 -49.12 165.00
CA ILE A 529 19.55 -49.11 164.70
C ILE A 529 20.15 -50.39 164.08
N MET A 530 20.89 -50.14 162.99
CA MET A 530 21.99 -50.90 162.40
C MET A 530 21.68 -52.22 161.66
N SER A 531 21.41 -52.08 160.36
CA SER A 531 22.10 -52.90 159.34
C SER A 531 22.09 -52.33 157.90
N ILE A 532 21.51 -51.15 157.65
CA ILE A 532 21.39 -50.60 156.27
C ILE A 532 22.18 -49.29 156.12
N THR A 533 23.47 -49.32 156.46
CA THR A 533 24.46 -48.32 155.97
C THR A 533 25.27 -48.88 154.80
N GLN A 534 25.07 -50.16 154.44
CA GLN A 534 25.78 -50.82 153.33
C GLN A 534 24.99 -50.88 152.01
N GLN A 535 23.75 -50.38 151.98
CA GLN A 535 22.91 -50.38 150.76
C GLN A 535 22.73 -48.99 150.12
N ARG A 536 23.05 -47.90 150.84
CA ARG A 536 22.92 -46.52 150.34
C ARG A 536 23.99 -46.11 149.32
N ASN A 537 25.19 -46.69 149.35
CA ASN A 537 26.24 -46.35 148.37
C ASN A 537 26.05 -47.04 147.01
N ALA A 538 25.26 -48.11 146.93
CA ALA A 538 24.96 -48.78 145.66
C ALA A 538 23.88 -48.03 144.84
N ASP A 539 22.90 -47.42 145.52
CA ASP A 539 21.81 -46.69 144.85
C ASP A 539 22.24 -45.31 144.32
N TYR A 540 23.15 -44.61 145.00
CA TYR A 540 23.72 -43.35 144.45
C TYR A 540 24.59 -43.59 143.21
N GLN A 541 25.33 -44.71 143.16
CA GLN A 541 26.09 -45.11 141.96
C GLN A 541 25.17 -45.53 140.80
N ARG A 542 24.01 -46.15 141.09
CA ARG A 542 23.02 -46.55 140.08
C ARG A 542 22.23 -45.36 139.52
N GLN A 543 21.95 -44.34 140.32
CA GLN A 543 21.30 -43.11 139.86
C GLN A 543 22.22 -42.22 139.00
N ILE A 544 23.52 -42.17 139.31
CA ILE A 544 24.50 -41.44 138.47
C ILE A 544 24.68 -42.13 137.11
N ALA A 545 24.70 -43.47 137.07
CA ALA A 545 24.79 -44.23 135.81
C ALA A 545 23.55 -44.05 134.91
N ILE A 546 22.34 -44.03 135.48
CA ILE A 546 21.10 -43.77 134.72
C ILE A 546 21.09 -42.33 134.16
N MET A 547 21.56 -41.35 134.94
CA MET A 547 21.66 -39.96 134.49
C MET A 547 22.71 -39.78 133.39
N GLN A 548 23.83 -40.50 133.44
CA GLN A 548 24.86 -40.52 132.38
C GLN A 548 24.35 -41.20 131.10
N THR A 549 23.47 -42.19 131.21
CA THR A 549 22.87 -42.88 130.04
C THR A 549 21.81 -42.02 129.36
N LEU A 550 20.97 -41.31 130.13
CA LEU A 550 19.98 -40.34 129.62
C LEU A 550 20.63 -39.13 128.93
N VAL A 551 21.76 -38.64 129.45
CA VAL A 551 22.51 -37.55 128.80
C VAL A 551 23.14 -38.01 127.48
N LYS A 552 23.53 -39.29 127.37
CA LYS A 552 24.04 -39.88 126.12
C LYS A 552 22.93 -40.06 125.08
N GLU A 553 21.76 -40.57 125.48
CA GLU A 553 20.59 -40.69 124.59
C GLU A 553 20.04 -39.34 124.11
N LEU A 554 20.13 -38.30 124.94
CA LEU A 554 19.76 -36.93 124.55
C LEU A 554 20.77 -36.33 123.56
N LYS A 555 22.08 -36.58 123.73
CA LYS A 555 23.11 -36.17 122.77
C LYS A 555 22.99 -36.89 121.42
N ASP A 556 22.68 -38.18 121.43
CA ASP A 556 22.53 -38.98 120.20
C ASP A 556 21.25 -38.56 119.43
N LYS A 557 20.15 -38.22 120.14
CA LYS A 557 18.92 -37.68 119.53
C LYS A 557 19.08 -36.26 118.97
N ASP A 558 19.85 -35.41 119.65
CA ASP A 558 20.15 -34.06 119.14
C ASP A 558 21.07 -34.12 117.91
N GLN A 559 22.07 -35.01 117.88
CA GLN A 559 22.88 -35.24 116.68
C GLN A 559 22.05 -35.80 115.51
N GLN A 560 21.10 -36.70 115.76
CA GLN A 560 20.21 -37.23 114.72
C GLN A 560 19.28 -36.15 114.14
N ARG A 561 18.69 -35.29 114.99
CA ARG A 561 17.89 -34.13 114.55
C ARG A 561 18.72 -33.12 113.76
N GLU A 562 19.96 -32.88 114.17
CA GLU A 562 20.87 -31.97 113.46
C GLU A 562 21.23 -32.51 112.06
N THR A 563 21.39 -33.83 111.90
CA THR A 563 21.62 -34.45 110.58
C THR A 563 20.38 -34.43 109.68
N GLU A 564 19.18 -34.63 110.24
CA GLU A 564 17.92 -34.57 109.48
C GLU A 564 17.60 -33.14 109.01
N VAL A 565 17.82 -32.14 109.87
CA VAL A 565 17.64 -30.72 109.52
C VAL A 565 18.64 -30.30 108.44
N LYS A 566 19.91 -30.72 108.53
CA LYS A 566 20.93 -30.44 107.49
C LYS A 566 20.57 -31.10 106.16
N ALA A 567 20.07 -32.34 106.18
CA ALA A 567 19.60 -33.02 104.97
C ALA A 567 18.37 -32.34 104.35
N GLU A 568 17.43 -31.85 105.15
CA GLU A 568 16.25 -31.12 104.68
C GLU A 568 16.62 -29.73 104.13
N GLU A 569 17.58 -29.03 104.75
CA GLU A 569 18.14 -27.77 104.24
C GLU A 569 18.84 -27.97 102.90
N GLU A 570 19.61 -29.04 102.74
CA GLU A 570 20.30 -29.34 101.50
C GLU A 570 19.33 -29.73 100.38
N ASN A 571 18.25 -30.45 100.71
CA ASN A 571 17.19 -30.78 99.76
C ASN A 571 16.39 -29.52 99.34
N LYS A 572 16.14 -28.60 100.27
CA LYS A 572 15.56 -27.28 99.96
C LYS A 572 16.49 -26.44 99.08
N LYS A 573 17.80 -26.43 99.35
CA LYS A 573 18.80 -25.75 98.50
C LYS A 573 18.84 -26.31 97.08
N LYS A 574 18.80 -27.64 96.91
CA LYS A 574 18.73 -28.28 95.58
C LYS A 574 17.46 -27.90 94.83
N LYS A 575 16.31 -27.84 95.51
CA LYS A 575 15.02 -27.47 94.91
C LYS A 575 14.95 -25.98 94.53
N ILE A 576 15.56 -25.10 95.32
CA ILE A 576 15.71 -23.67 94.99
C ILE A 576 16.60 -23.48 93.76
N ALA A 577 17.71 -24.23 93.66
CA ALA A 577 18.58 -24.18 92.48
C ALA A 577 17.85 -24.62 91.21
N GLU A 578 17.09 -25.72 91.27
CA GLU A 578 16.30 -26.23 90.14
C GLU A 578 15.20 -25.25 89.70
N LEU A 579 14.53 -24.58 90.65
CA LEU A 579 13.54 -23.53 90.34
C LEU A 579 14.20 -22.28 89.74
N THR A 580 15.39 -21.92 90.19
CA THR A 580 16.14 -20.76 89.67
C THR A 580 16.54 -20.98 88.21
N GLU A 581 16.98 -22.19 87.85
CA GLU A 581 17.35 -22.54 86.48
C GLU A 581 16.12 -22.53 85.54
N LYS A 582 14.96 -23.00 86.03
CA LYS A 582 13.68 -22.90 85.30
C LYS A 582 13.25 -21.45 85.07
N VAL A 583 13.40 -20.57 86.06
CA VAL A 583 13.10 -19.13 85.91
C VAL A 583 14.02 -18.49 84.87
N GLN A 584 15.33 -18.77 84.91
CA GLN A 584 16.29 -18.26 83.91
C GLN A 584 15.98 -18.77 82.49
N SER A 585 15.49 -20.00 82.34
CA SER A 585 15.03 -20.51 81.05
C SER A 585 13.78 -19.79 80.53
N SER A 586 12.85 -19.44 81.43
CA SER A 586 11.64 -18.67 81.10
C SER A 586 11.95 -17.22 80.71
N GLU A 587 12.95 -16.59 81.34
CA GLU A 587 13.40 -15.25 80.99
C GLU A 587 14.01 -15.18 79.58
N LYS A 588 14.81 -16.19 79.20
CA LYS A 588 15.34 -16.30 77.83
C LYS A 588 14.23 -16.44 76.79
N ILE A 589 13.18 -17.20 77.08
CA ILE A 589 12.01 -17.35 76.18
C ILE A 589 11.26 -16.02 76.04
N MET A 590 11.10 -15.26 77.12
CA MET A 590 10.50 -13.92 77.06
C MET A 590 11.33 -12.93 76.23
N ALA A 591 12.66 -12.95 76.36
CA ALA A 591 13.55 -12.10 75.56
C ALA A 591 13.44 -12.41 74.06
N ILE A 592 13.44 -13.70 73.68
CA ILE A 592 13.24 -14.13 72.29
C ILE A 592 11.85 -13.71 71.77
N THR A 593 10.83 -13.77 72.62
CA THR A 593 9.47 -13.35 72.26
C THR A 593 9.38 -11.83 72.06
N GLN A 594 10.05 -11.04 72.89
CA GLN A 594 10.13 -9.59 72.73
C GLN A 594 10.85 -9.19 71.45
N GLU A 595 11.94 -9.86 71.10
CA GLU A 595 12.69 -9.60 69.87
C GLU A 595 11.87 -9.94 68.61
N ARG A 596 11.18 -11.10 68.60
CA ARG A 596 10.23 -11.46 67.53
C ARG A 596 9.10 -10.44 67.38
N ASN A 597 8.55 -9.94 68.49
CA ASN A 597 7.50 -8.92 68.46
C ASN A 597 8.02 -7.60 67.89
N ALA A 598 9.27 -7.22 68.17
CA ALA A 598 9.89 -6.04 67.57
C ALA A 598 10.08 -6.20 66.05
N ASP A 599 10.45 -7.39 65.59
CA ASP A 599 10.57 -7.67 64.15
C ASP A 599 9.21 -7.68 63.43
N TYR A 600 8.16 -8.22 64.05
CA TYR A 600 6.80 -8.12 63.50
C TYR A 600 6.34 -6.66 63.38
N GLN A 601 6.65 -5.82 64.38
CA GLN A 601 6.35 -4.38 64.32
C GLN A 601 7.12 -3.67 63.20
N ARG A 602 8.39 -4.02 62.96
CA ARG A 602 9.17 -3.50 61.82
C ARG A 602 8.58 -3.93 60.47
N GLN A 603 8.15 -5.18 60.35
CA GLN A 603 7.52 -5.67 59.12
C GLN A 603 6.18 -4.97 58.84
N ILE A 604 5.37 -4.73 59.87
CA ILE A 604 4.12 -3.97 59.73
C ILE A 604 4.40 -2.53 59.27
N ALA A 605 5.39 -1.85 59.84
CA ALA A 605 5.78 -0.51 59.42
C ALA A 605 6.30 -0.47 57.97
N SER A 606 7.05 -1.48 57.55
CA SER A 606 7.51 -1.64 56.16
C SER A 606 6.34 -1.83 55.20
N MET A 607 5.39 -2.71 55.54
CA MET A 607 4.16 -2.91 54.75
C MET A 607 3.32 -1.63 54.66
N GLN A 608 3.17 -0.89 55.75
CA GLN A 608 2.42 0.38 55.77
C GLN A 608 3.07 1.43 54.85
N THR A 609 4.40 1.48 54.81
CA THR A 609 5.14 2.36 53.89
C THR A 609 4.90 1.97 52.44
N LEU A 610 4.94 0.68 52.13
CA LEU A 610 4.73 0.16 50.78
C LEU A 610 3.29 0.40 50.28
N VAL A 611 2.30 0.26 51.17
CA VAL A 611 0.90 0.59 50.88
C VAL A 611 0.73 2.08 50.58
N LYS A 612 1.45 2.96 51.29
CA LYS A 612 1.43 4.40 51.02
C LYS A 612 2.02 4.72 49.65
N GLU A 613 3.18 4.15 49.32
CA GLU A 613 3.80 4.33 48.00
C GLU A 613 2.93 3.83 46.84
N LEU A 614 2.18 2.73 47.04
CA LEU A 614 1.24 2.23 46.04
C LEU A 614 0.05 3.18 45.86
N LYS A 615 -0.50 3.73 46.94
CA LYS A 615 -1.58 4.73 46.87
C LYS A 615 -1.14 6.00 46.14
N ASP A 616 0.07 6.48 46.42
CA ASP A 616 0.62 7.68 45.77
C ASP A 616 0.84 7.42 44.26
N LYS A 617 1.31 6.21 43.89
CA LYS A 617 1.46 5.79 42.48
C LYS A 617 0.12 5.65 41.77
N ASP A 618 -0.92 5.15 42.43
CA ASP A 618 -2.25 5.03 41.84
C ASP A 618 -2.89 6.40 41.61
N GLN A 619 -2.74 7.34 42.56
CA GLN A 619 -3.17 8.73 42.36
C GLN A 619 -2.42 9.40 41.20
N GLN A 620 -1.11 9.17 41.09
CA GLN A 620 -0.33 9.70 39.96
C GLN A 620 -0.83 9.13 38.62
N ARG A 621 -1.07 7.82 38.52
CA ARG A 621 -1.63 7.19 37.31
C ARG A 621 -3.00 7.75 36.96
N GLU A 622 -3.86 8.01 37.94
CA GLU A 622 -5.17 8.60 37.71
C GLU A 622 -5.07 10.02 37.11
N THR A 623 -4.10 10.82 37.56
CA THR A 623 -3.86 12.15 36.98
C THR A 623 -3.28 12.08 35.56
N GLU A 624 -2.39 11.12 35.28
CA GLU A 624 -1.83 10.91 33.95
C GLU A 624 -2.89 10.45 32.94
N VAL A 625 -3.79 9.53 33.35
CA VAL A 625 -4.91 9.07 32.52
C VAL A 625 -5.87 10.22 32.20
N LYS A 626 -6.21 11.07 33.17
CA LYS A 626 -7.06 12.25 32.95
C LYS A 626 -6.44 13.24 31.96
N ALA A 627 -5.13 13.49 32.06
CA ALA A 627 -4.41 14.34 31.11
C ALA A 627 -4.37 13.73 29.70
N GLU A 628 -4.22 12.41 29.59
CA GLU A 628 -4.22 11.71 28.31
C GLU A 628 -5.61 11.72 27.65
N GLU A 629 -6.69 11.55 28.44
CA GLU A 629 -8.07 11.69 27.97
C GLU A 629 -8.36 13.10 27.44
N GLU A 630 -7.87 14.14 28.10
CA GLU A 630 -8.06 15.52 27.65
C GLU A 630 -7.30 15.80 26.35
N ASN A 631 -6.09 15.25 26.20
CA ASN A 631 -5.33 15.33 24.95
C ASN A 631 -6.03 14.56 23.81
N LYS A 632 -6.61 13.39 24.10
CA LYS A 632 -7.42 12.63 23.12
C LYS A 632 -8.66 13.43 22.69
N LYS A 633 -9.36 14.08 23.63
CA LYS A 633 -10.51 14.95 23.32
C LYS A 633 -10.11 16.12 22.41
N LYS A 634 -8.99 16.79 22.69
CA LYS A 634 -8.47 17.87 21.84
C LYS A 634 -8.15 17.38 20.42
N LYS A 635 -7.54 16.19 20.29
CA LYS A 635 -7.21 15.60 18.98
C LYS A 635 -8.44 15.14 18.20
N ILE A 636 -9.46 14.63 18.88
CA ILE A 636 -10.76 14.29 18.26
C ILE A 636 -11.44 15.56 17.73
N ALA A 637 -11.42 16.66 18.49
CA ALA A 637 -11.97 17.93 18.03
C ALA A 637 -11.27 18.45 16.76
N GLU A 638 -9.93 18.42 16.74
CA GLU A 638 -9.13 18.81 15.57
C GLU A 638 -9.44 17.93 14.33
N LEU A 639 -9.56 16.61 14.51
CA LEU A 639 -9.91 15.70 13.43
C LEU A 639 -11.35 15.92 12.93
N THR A 640 -12.28 16.24 13.83
CA THR A 640 -13.67 16.54 13.47
C THR A 640 -13.77 17.78 12.60
N GLU A 641 -13.01 18.83 12.91
CA GLU A 641 -12.96 20.05 12.09
C GLU A 641 -12.39 19.77 10.69
N LYS A 642 -11.34 18.94 10.61
CA LYS A 642 -10.78 18.50 9.32
C LYS A 642 -11.78 17.69 8.49
N VAL A 643 -12.54 16.78 9.12
CA VAL A 643 -13.61 16.02 8.44
C VAL A 643 -14.69 16.96 7.90
N GLN A 644 -15.15 17.93 8.69
CA GLN A 644 -16.14 18.92 8.24
C GLN A 644 -15.63 19.77 7.05
N SER A 645 -14.34 20.11 7.03
CA SER A 645 -13.74 20.80 5.89
C SER A 645 -13.70 19.93 4.63
N SER A 646 -13.42 18.63 4.78
CA SER A 646 -13.45 17.65 3.68
C SER A 646 -14.86 17.45 3.13
N GLU A 647 -15.87 17.40 4.01
CA GLU A 647 -17.29 17.31 3.62
C GLU A 647 -17.73 18.53 2.80
N LYS A 648 -17.30 19.74 3.18
CA LYS A 648 -17.55 20.97 2.39
C LYS A 648 -16.91 20.87 1.00
N ILE A 649 -15.70 20.34 0.89
CA ILE A 649 -15.03 20.13 -0.41
C ILE A 649 -15.81 19.12 -1.24
N MET A 650 -16.24 18.00 -0.66
CA MET A 650 -17.05 17.00 -1.36
C MET A 650 -18.39 17.58 -1.86
N ALA A 651 -19.06 18.40 -1.06
CA ALA A 651 -20.30 19.06 -1.46
C ALA A 651 -20.08 20.00 -2.67
N ILE A 652 -18.99 20.79 -2.66
CA ILE A 652 -18.61 21.65 -3.79
C ILE A 652 -18.31 20.81 -5.04
N THR A 653 -17.61 19.68 -4.90
CA THR A 653 -17.33 18.75 -6.00
C THR A 653 -18.60 18.13 -6.57
N GLN A 654 -19.54 17.71 -5.72
CA GLN A 654 -20.83 17.18 -6.15
C GLN A 654 -21.65 18.23 -6.91
N GLN A 655 -21.66 19.49 -6.43
CA GLN A 655 -22.34 20.58 -7.12
C GLN A 655 -21.73 20.84 -8.50
N ARG A 656 -20.40 20.91 -8.62
CA ARG A 656 -19.72 21.06 -9.92
C ARG A 656 -20.03 19.91 -10.87
N ASN A 657 -20.08 18.67 -10.37
CA ASN A 657 -20.43 17.51 -11.19
C ASN A 657 -21.88 17.61 -11.70
N ALA A 658 -22.81 18.08 -10.88
CA ALA A 658 -24.18 18.33 -11.31
C ALA A 658 -24.26 19.41 -12.41
N ASP A 659 -23.47 20.48 -12.29
CA ASP A 659 -23.39 21.52 -13.31
C ASP A 659 -22.78 21.01 -14.62
N TYR A 660 -21.73 20.18 -14.56
CA TYR A 660 -21.19 19.54 -15.76
C TYR A 660 -22.21 18.62 -16.44
N GLN A 661 -22.98 17.86 -15.67
CA GLN A 661 -24.05 17.02 -16.23
C GLN A 661 -25.13 17.85 -16.92
N ARG A 662 -25.51 19.00 -16.36
CA ARG A 662 -26.45 19.95 -17.01
C ARG A 662 -25.89 20.52 -18.31
N GLN A 663 -24.60 20.87 -18.34
CA GLN A 663 -23.95 21.35 -19.56
C GLN A 663 -23.92 20.27 -20.65
N ILE A 664 -23.61 19.02 -20.29
CA ILE A 664 -23.64 17.89 -21.22
C ILE A 664 -25.05 17.69 -21.80
N ALA A 665 -26.09 17.72 -20.97
CA ALA A 665 -27.47 17.60 -21.42
C ALA A 665 -27.89 18.74 -22.38
N SER A 666 -27.46 19.97 -22.08
CA SER A 666 -27.67 21.13 -22.97
C SER A 666 -26.97 20.95 -24.32
N MET A 667 -25.70 20.51 -24.32
CA MET A 667 -24.96 20.20 -25.55
C MET A 667 -25.61 19.07 -26.36
N GLN A 668 -26.09 18.01 -25.69
CA GLN A 668 -26.80 16.91 -26.36
C GLN A 668 -28.09 17.40 -27.05
N THR A 669 -28.80 18.34 -26.42
CA THR A 669 -30.01 18.95 -27.00
C THR A 669 -29.67 19.76 -28.25
N LEU A 670 -28.63 20.61 -28.19
CA LEU A 670 -28.15 21.38 -29.35
C LEU A 670 -27.71 20.47 -30.51
N VAL A 671 -27.00 19.38 -30.20
CA VAL A 671 -26.61 18.39 -31.23
C VAL A 671 -27.82 17.75 -31.89
N LYS A 672 -28.88 17.46 -31.11
CA LYS A 672 -30.14 16.93 -31.66
C LYS A 672 -30.81 17.94 -32.60
N GLU A 673 -30.94 19.20 -32.17
CA GLU A 673 -31.54 20.25 -33.00
C GLU A 673 -30.78 20.48 -34.32
N LEU A 674 -29.44 20.37 -34.30
CA LEU A 674 -28.62 20.49 -35.50
C LEU A 674 -28.85 19.30 -36.45
N LYS A 675 -28.94 18.08 -35.92
CA LYS A 675 -29.28 16.89 -36.73
C LYS A 675 -30.64 17.02 -37.39
N ASP A 676 -31.66 17.43 -36.63
CA ASP A 676 -33.01 17.61 -37.16
C ASP A 676 -33.04 18.69 -38.26
N LYS A 677 -32.25 19.77 -38.11
CA LYS A 677 -32.10 20.81 -39.14
C LYS A 677 -31.39 20.31 -40.39
N ASP A 678 -30.37 19.47 -40.26
CA ASP A 678 -29.66 18.89 -41.41
C ASP A 678 -30.54 17.87 -42.15
N GLU A 679 -31.32 17.06 -41.45
CA GLU A 679 -32.33 16.17 -42.07
C GLU A 679 -33.41 16.99 -42.82
N GLN A 680 -33.87 18.11 -42.26
CA GLN A 680 -34.79 19.02 -42.95
C GLN A 680 -34.15 19.68 -44.18
N ARG A 681 -32.85 19.98 -44.16
CA ARG A 681 -32.14 20.50 -45.34
C ARG A 681 -32.01 19.44 -46.42
N GLU A 682 -31.66 18.22 -46.04
CA GLU A 682 -31.51 17.10 -46.97
C GLU A 682 -32.83 16.77 -47.68
N THR A 683 -33.94 16.76 -46.94
CA THR A 683 -35.28 16.56 -47.52
C THR A 683 -35.69 17.69 -48.48
N LYS A 684 -35.39 18.96 -48.14
CA LYS A 684 -35.61 20.10 -49.04
C LYS A 684 -34.77 20.01 -50.31
N VAL A 685 -33.49 19.65 -50.21
CA VAL A 685 -32.60 19.47 -51.37
C VAL A 685 -33.12 18.36 -52.28
N LYS A 686 -33.54 17.22 -51.71
CA LYS A 686 -34.15 16.12 -52.48
C LYS A 686 -35.41 16.54 -53.22
N ALA A 687 -36.30 17.31 -52.56
CA ALA A 687 -37.50 17.84 -53.20
C ALA A 687 -37.19 18.83 -54.34
N GLU A 688 -36.20 19.70 -54.15
CA GLU A 688 -35.74 20.62 -55.20
C GLU A 688 -35.09 19.88 -56.39
N GLU A 689 -34.29 18.86 -56.13
CA GLU A 689 -33.71 18.01 -57.17
C GLU A 689 -34.78 17.29 -57.98
N GLU A 690 -35.82 16.76 -57.32
CA GLU A 690 -36.92 16.12 -58.00
C GLU A 690 -37.73 17.10 -58.86
N ASN A 691 -37.94 18.32 -58.36
CA ASN A 691 -38.60 19.37 -59.12
C ASN A 691 -37.77 19.80 -60.35
N LYS A 692 -36.43 19.93 -60.19
CA LYS A 692 -35.51 20.18 -61.31
C LYS A 692 -35.55 19.04 -62.32
N LYS A 693 -35.58 17.77 -61.90
CA LYS A 693 -35.72 16.61 -62.78
C LYS A 693 -37.01 16.66 -63.59
N LYS A 694 -38.15 16.97 -62.96
CA LYS A 694 -39.45 17.14 -63.64
C LYS A 694 -39.38 18.25 -64.70
N LYS A 695 -38.77 19.39 -64.37
CA LYS A 695 -38.62 20.51 -65.29
C LYS A 695 -37.68 20.21 -66.47
N ILE A 696 -36.59 19.47 -66.22
CA ILE A 696 -35.70 18.99 -67.29
C ILE A 696 -36.47 18.06 -68.23
N ALA A 697 -37.25 17.10 -67.71
CA ALA A 697 -38.03 16.19 -68.54
C ALA A 697 -39.05 16.94 -69.44
N GLU A 698 -39.76 17.93 -68.89
CA GLU A 698 -40.69 18.77 -69.66
C GLU A 698 -39.97 19.56 -70.76
N LEU A 699 -38.79 20.13 -70.47
CA LEU A 699 -37.98 20.83 -71.46
C LEU A 699 -37.46 19.88 -72.54
N THR A 700 -37.06 18.66 -72.19
CA THR A 700 -36.65 17.64 -73.16
C THR A 700 -37.78 17.29 -74.14
N GLU A 701 -39.01 17.13 -73.65
CA GLU A 701 -40.17 16.85 -74.51
C GLU A 701 -40.47 18.03 -75.47
N LYS A 702 -40.34 19.28 -74.99
CA LYS A 702 -40.46 20.47 -75.82
C LYS A 702 -39.35 20.55 -76.89
N VAL A 703 -38.12 20.16 -76.56
CA VAL A 703 -37.03 20.11 -77.53
C VAL A 703 -37.31 19.03 -78.59
N GLN A 704 -37.73 17.84 -78.20
CA GLN A 704 -38.07 16.76 -79.13
C GLN A 704 -39.21 17.12 -80.08
N SER A 705 -40.25 17.80 -79.58
CA SER A 705 -41.34 18.28 -80.43
C SER A 705 -40.87 19.37 -81.40
N SER A 706 -39.99 20.29 -80.96
CA SER A 706 -39.36 21.29 -81.83
C SER A 706 -38.48 20.65 -82.91
N GLU A 707 -37.68 19.64 -82.56
CA GLU A 707 -36.88 18.86 -83.51
C GLU A 707 -37.75 18.17 -84.58
N LYS A 708 -38.90 17.62 -84.16
CA LYS A 708 -39.87 17.02 -85.08
C LYS A 708 -40.45 18.05 -86.05
N ILE A 709 -40.80 19.25 -85.57
CA ILE A 709 -41.26 20.36 -86.43
C ILE A 709 -40.16 20.78 -87.41
N MET A 710 -38.92 20.87 -86.95
CA MET A 710 -37.77 21.23 -87.78
C MET A 710 -37.51 20.19 -88.87
N SER A 711 -37.62 18.90 -88.55
CA SER A 711 -37.52 17.81 -89.54
C SER A 711 -38.63 17.89 -90.60
N ILE A 712 -39.88 18.12 -90.20
CA ILE A 712 -41.00 18.32 -91.13
C ILE A 712 -40.74 19.55 -92.03
N THR A 713 -40.18 20.62 -91.47
CA THR A 713 -39.86 21.85 -92.22
C THR A 713 -38.73 21.61 -93.24
N GLN A 714 -37.68 20.88 -92.85
CA GLN A 714 -36.61 20.48 -93.77
C GLN A 714 -37.14 19.62 -94.91
N GLN A 715 -38.05 18.68 -94.62
CA GLN A 715 -38.68 17.85 -95.65
C GLN A 715 -39.51 18.68 -96.63
N ARG A 716 -40.33 19.61 -96.13
CA ARG A 716 -41.08 20.54 -96.99
C ARG A 716 -40.17 21.40 -97.86
N ASN A 717 -39.06 21.90 -97.31
CA ASN A 717 -38.08 22.67 -98.07
C ASN A 717 -37.42 21.83 -99.17
N ALA A 718 -37.11 20.55 -98.92
CA ALA A 718 -36.60 19.64 -99.93
C ALA A 718 -37.64 19.41 -101.05
N ASP A 719 -38.92 19.28 -100.70
CA ASP A 719 -40.00 19.14 -101.68
C ASP A 719 -40.21 20.41 -102.51
N TYR A 720 -40.13 21.61 -101.91
CA TYR A 720 -40.15 22.86 -102.66
C TYR A 720 -38.97 22.97 -103.63
N GLN A 721 -37.76 22.55 -103.22
CA GLN A 721 -36.60 22.53 -104.12
C GLN A 721 -36.80 21.59 -105.30
N ARG A 722 -37.42 20.41 -105.09
CA ARG A 722 -37.79 19.50 -106.18
C ARG A 722 -38.81 20.12 -107.14
N GLN A 723 -39.83 20.82 -106.61
CA GLN A 723 -40.81 21.53 -107.44
C GLN A 723 -40.17 22.64 -108.27
N ILE A 724 -39.27 23.43 -107.67
CA ILE A 724 -38.51 24.47 -108.39
C ILE A 724 -37.68 23.85 -109.52
N ALA A 725 -36.96 22.75 -109.25
CA ALA A 725 -36.20 22.04 -110.27
C ALA A 725 -37.10 21.51 -111.41
N SER A 726 -38.28 20.96 -111.08
CA SER A 726 -39.26 20.53 -112.08
C SER A 726 -39.76 21.69 -112.94
N MET A 727 -40.06 22.85 -112.34
CA MET A 727 -40.45 24.05 -113.06
C MET A 727 -39.33 24.56 -113.97
N GLN A 728 -38.08 24.54 -113.51
CA GLN A 728 -36.92 24.94 -114.31
C GLN A 728 -36.75 24.04 -115.55
N THR A 729 -36.99 22.73 -115.42
CA THR A 729 -36.98 21.79 -116.54
C THR A 729 -38.09 22.11 -117.55
N LEU A 730 -39.32 22.35 -117.08
CA LEU A 730 -40.44 22.77 -117.93
C LEU A 730 -40.15 24.07 -118.69
N VAL A 731 -39.57 25.07 -118.00
CA VAL A 731 -39.15 26.33 -118.63
C VAL A 731 -38.09 26.09 -119.70
N LYS A 732 -37.16 25.15 -119.47
CA LYS A 732 -36.15 24.78 -120.46
C LYS A 732 -36.78 24.12 -121.69
N GLU A 733 -37.69 23.16 -121.49
CA GLU A 733 -38.43 22.52 -122.59
C GLU A 733 -39.24 23.51 -123.42
N LEU A 734 -39.86 24.51 -122.79
CA LEU A 734 -40.58 25.58 -123.48
C LEU A 734 -39.62 26.46 -124.30
N LYS A 735 -38.46 26.82 -123.75
CA LYS A 735 -37.42 27.58 -124.49
C LYS A 735 -36.88 26.80 -125.69
N ASP A 736 -36.65 25.49 -125.53
CA ASP A 736 -36.17 24.64 -126.62
C ASP A 736 -37.25 24.51 -127.73
N LYS A 737 -38.53 24.43 -127.34
CA LYS A 737 -39.66 24.47 -128.30
C LYS A 737 -39.77 25.81 -129.02
N ASP A 738 -39.55 26.93 -128.34
CA ASP A 738 -39.56 28.26 -128.96
C ASP A 738 -38.38 28.44 -129.92
N GLN A 739 -37.17 27.96 -129.59
CA GLN A 739 -36.05 27.93 -130.54
C GLN A 739 -36.33 27.04 -131.76
N GLN A 740 -36.99 25.89 -131.58
CA GLN A 740 -37.44 25.06 -132.71
C GLN A 740 -38.47 25.79 -133.59
N ARG A 741 -39.35 26.61 -133.00
CA ARG A 741 -40.29 27.45 -133.76
C ARG A 741 -39.55 28.55 -134.52
N GLU A 742 -38.63 29.26 -133.89
CA GLU A 742 -37.82 30.29 -134.55
C GLU A 742 -36.99 29.75 -135.70
N THR A 743 -36.38 28.57 -135.54
CA THR A 743 -35.61 27.93 -136.62
C THR A 743 -36.50 27.48 -137.78
N LYS A 744 -37.72 26.97 -137.50
CA LYS A 744 -38.73 26.69 -138.53
C LYS A 744 -39.16 27.96 -139.28
N VAL A 745 -39.43 29.05 -138.56
CA VAL A 745 -39.83 30.34 -139.17
C VAL A 745 -38.70 30.89 -140.05
N LYS A 746 -37.44 30.83 -139.60
CA LYS A 746 -36.28 31.25 -140.40
C LYS A 746 -36.11 30.40 -141.66
N ALA A 747 -36.32 29.08 -141.57
CA ALA A 747 -36.29 28.19 -142.73
C ALA A 747 -37.42 28.50 -143.73
N GLU A 748 -38.63 28.84 -143.25
CA GLU A 748 -39.74 29.28 -144.10
C GLU A 748 -39.48 30.64 -144.76
N GLU A 749 -38.89 31.59 -144.05
CA GLU A 749 -38.49 32.89 -144.61
C GLU A 749 -37.40 32.75 -145.68
N GLU A 750 -36.44 31.86 -145.48
CA GLU A 750 -35.39 31.58 -146.46
C GLU A 750 -35.95 30.92 -147.73
N ASN A 751 -36.94 30.03 -147.56
CA ASN A 751 -37.66 29.42 -148.67
C ASN A 751 -38.52 30.45 -149.45
N LYS A 752 -39.14 31.41 -148.75
CA LYS A 752 -39.84 32.56 -149.37
C LYS A 752 -38.87 33.48 -150.12
N LYS A 753 -37.67 33.75 -149.59
CA LYS A 753 -36.64 34.55 -150.28
C LYS A 753 -36.13 33.88 -151.56
N LYS A 754 -35.96 32.55 -151.58
CA LYS A 754 -35.63 31.80 -152.80
C LYS A 754 -36.74 31.91 -153.86
N LYS A 755 -38.01 31.86 -153.44
CA LYS A 755 -39.17 31.97 -154.33
C LYS A 755 -39.39 33.40 -154.89
N ILE A 756 -38.91 34.43 -154.18
CA ILE A 756 -38.92 35.82 -154.66
C ILE A 756 -37.79 36.09 -155.65
N ALA A 757 -36.64 35.41 -155.55
CA ALA A 757 -35.54 35.53 -156.50
C ALA A 757 -35.85 34.94 -157.89
N GLU A 758 -36.77 33.97 -158.00
CA GLU A 758 -37.22 33.39 -159.28
C GLU A 758 -38.24 34.24 -160.06
N LEU A 759 -38.84 35.28 -159.45
CA LEU A 759 -39.95 36.04 -160.04
C LEU A 759 -39.56 37.43 -160.63
N THR A 760 -38.27 37.76 -160.72
CA THR A 760 -37.79 39.10 -161.13
C THR A 760 -36.94 39.13 -162.42
N GLU A 761 -37.32 38.38 -163.47
CA GLU A 761 -36.89 38.67 -164.85
C GLU A 761 -38.08 38.87 -165.83
N LYS A 762 -38.44 40.16 -166.03
CA LYS A 762 -38.98 40.83 -167.26
C LYS A 762 -40.51 40.69 -167.62
N PRO A 763 -41.14 41.63 -168.40
CA PRO A 763 -41.58 42.97 -167.93
C PRO A 763 -42.92 43.58 -168.53
N TRP A 764 -43.47 44.61 -167.82
CA TRP A 764 -44.18 45.86 -168.26
C TRP A 764 -45.67 45.99 -168.75
N ARG A 765 -46.44 46.82 -167.98
CA ARG A 765 -47.39 47.97 -168.30
C ARG A 765 -48.90 47.83 -168.60
N ARG A 766 -49.76 48.41 -167.71
CA ARG A 766 -50.62 49.66 -167.84
C ARG A 766 -51.73 49.69 -166.75
N ALA A 767 -51.81 50.72 -165.89
CA ALA A 767 -52.71 51.91 -165.89
C ALA A 767 -54.16 51.63 -165.38
N ALA A 768 -54.94 52.46 -164.66
CA ALA A 768 -54.84 53.77 -163.99
C ALA A 768 -56.20 54.08 -163.27
N ALA A 769 -56.24 55.19 -162.51
CA ALA A 769 -57.41 56.03 -162.10
C ALA A 769 -58.10 55.71 -160.74
N GLN A 770 -57.98 56.59 -159.71
CA GLN A 770 -58.82 57.77 -159.33
C GLN A 770 -59.62 57.41 -158.03
N SER A 771 -59.88 58.20 -156.99
CA SER A 771 -59.92 59.66 -156.74
C SER A 771 -60.31 59.91 -155.24
N ARG A 772 -59.87 61.05 -154.66
CA ARG A 772 -60.46 61.84 -153.53
C ARG A 772 -60.44 61.27 -152.09
N PHE A 773 -60.34 62.03 -150.98
CA PHE A 773 -59.99 63.42 -150.57
C PHE A 773 -60.23 63.51 -149.02
N VAL A 774 -59.73 64.55 -148.32
CA VAL A 774 -60.09 65.02 -146.93
C VAL A 774 -59.44 64.24 -145.74
N THR A 775 -58.33 64.63 -145.08
CA THR A 775 -57.91 65.79 -144.22
C THR A 775 -57.94 65.51 -142.70
N VAL A 776 -56.81 65.85 -142.01
CA VAL A 776 -56.67 66.48 -140.65
C VAL A 776 -56.93 65.54 -139.43
N SER A 777 -56.20 65.46 -138.31
CA SER A 777 -55.17 66.23 -137.57
C SER A 777 -54.41 65.24 -136.62
N ARG A 778 -53.10 65.36 -136.31
CA ARG A 778 -52.50 66.11 -135.15
C ARG A 778 -53.25 65.90 -133.82
N MET A 779 -52.64 65.65 -132.64
CA MET A 779 -51.38 66.10 -132.02
C MET A 779 -51.30 65.34 -130.66
N SER A 780 -50.17 64.74 -130.27
CA SER A 780 -49.14 65.29 -129.37
C SER A 780 -49.45 65.18 -127.85
N ILE A 781 -48.62 64.39 -127.12
CA ILE A 781 -47.62 64.84 -126.11
C ILE A 781 -47.30 63.70 -125.12
N PHE A 782 -46.01 63.34 -125.15
CA PHE A 782 -45.13 62.63 -124.20
C PHE A 782 -45.53 61.29 -123.56
#